data_AF-A0A939V8H0-F1
#
_entry.id   AF-A0A939V8H0-F1
#
_cell.length_a   1.000
_cell.length_b   1.000
_cell.length_c   1.000
_cell.angle_alpha   90.00
_cell.angle_beta   90.00
_cell.angle_gamma   90.00
#
_symmetry.space_group_name_H-M   'P 1'
#
loop_
_entity.id
_entity.type
_entity.pdbx_description
1 polymer ?
#
loop_
_entity_poly.entity_id
_entity_poly.type
_entity_poly.pdbx_seq_one_letter_code
_entity_poly.pdbx_strand_id
1 'polypeptide(L)'
;MKNKSILSILTFALSAMLLTTSCEDMLTPDLDRYASEKEYGKDSIYSAVGILRSIQNVAERTVLLGESRGDLVVSGTYTTDSISNLIDFGEAVNGSSALLNVADYYHVVNACNFYLANVDTTVTQNNVKIMKREWAQVQAMRAWAYIQLVRLYGEVPFVTTPVTSTNEAEALQKSSPKANASNLITLLNEAGLAKAYDVQHALGIPDYGTFTSGGGGYSSVNNMFPVQLVMADAYLMGNDYENAAFYYHDYFIYNAKNNPSYQAASNKAEGRSIKFAGIDVDIVNSGNLTNALTSIGNEVITTSAGASTSANGFVFDVLQNVTGFKMEEGQLSAYEQNQQVLPSPQFISLCKAQRFNKFSVDGDIYKREEFMGGDGRLPAWAPRVEYRNGDQSYTIDKFMPLRNSTYEGDNIRYNAFSKNYYVPLYRSVEVLLRYAEAVNRLGFPELAFGVLKDGLYVQNMPTLGTTDIVKSVNKLEKIMDTEADTLLRVDTIPGVIVGKLVNDGLSATVNYGLDSTVVVYSVEGVDSIYAGDTIWVNAGLAPITLADIPESVQEKWYDVEYMLTPKALSGGMYYLSQDEMRDMKKYSFLDFDANSKWSNSDLVENFGNFGVHSRGCGDVAGICDTVYTYARQVAEKVAEDYARKNGLSYADQEAYAKTLYSGDTLLVTDKATIINAVENILMDESALELAFEGHRFTDLIRVAGHKNEAGFDGTEWLAWKIARREQNVTDDASQVNATLRTKMLNKENWYYKLPE
;
A
#
# COMPACT_ATOMS: atom_id res chain seq x y z
N MET A 1 -52.48 11.12 -56.87
CA MET A 1 -51.75 11.71 -55.73
C MET A 1 -50.86 10.61 -55.15
N LYS A 2 -49.54 10.66 -55.43
CA LYS A 2 -48.58 9.63 -54.99
C LYS A 2 -47.93 10.11 -53.69
N ASN A 3 -48.13 9.37 -52.61
CA ASN A 3 -47.49 9.57 -51.32
C ASN A 3 -45.97 9.48 -51.47
N LYS A 4 -45.30 10.63 -51.53
CA LYS A 4 -43.83 10.71 -51.49
C LYS A 4 -43.38 10.61 -50.02
N SER A 5 -42.99 9.40 -49.65
CA SER A 5 -41.94 9.03 -48.70
C SER A 5 -41.66 10.00 -47.53
N ILE A 6 -42.47 9.88 -46.47
CA ILE A 6 -42.11 10.35 -45.11
C ILE A 6 -40.97 9.48 -44.52
N LEU A 7 -40.82 8.24 -45.00
CA LEU A 7 -39.83 7.27 -44.52
C LEU A 7 -38.39 7.67 -44.85
N SER A 8 -38.14 8.29 -46.01
CA SER A 8 -36.79 8.73 -46.41
C SER A 8 -36.30 9.96 -45.63
N ILE A 9 -37.21 10.83 -45.18
CA ILE A 9 -36.89 11.99 -44.34
C ILE A 9 -36.61 11.52 -42.90
N LEU A 10 -37.35 10.52 -42.41
CA LEU A 10 -37.09 9.90 -41.10
C LEU A 10 -35.79 9.11 -41.08
N THR A 11 -35.41 8.37 -42.13
CA THR A 11 -34.08 7.73 -42.20
C THR A 11 -32.94 8.73 -42.32
N PHE A 12 -33.12 9.87 -43.00
CA PHE A 12 -32.10 10.91 -43.10
C PHE A 12 -31.95 11.70 -41.78
N ALA A 13 -33.05 11.92 -41.06
CA ALA A 13 -33.04 12.51 -39.72
C ALA A 13 -32.48 11.55 -38.67
N LEU A 14 -32.71 10.24 -38.78
CA LEU A 14 -32.16 9.22 -37.88
C LEU A 14 -30.66 8.96 -38.15
N SER A 15 -30.20 9.08 -39.39
CA SER A 15 -28.76 9.06 -39.72
C SER A 15 -28.03 10.35 -39.35
N ALA A 16 -28.71 11.49 -39.32
CA ALA A 16 -28.14 12.76 -38.84
C ALA A 16 -28.10 12.84 -37.29
N MET A 17 -28.92 12.07 -36.58
CA MET A 17 -28.85 11.91 -35.12
C MET A 17 -27.76 10.93 -34.65
N LEU A 18 -27.22 10.10 -35.54
CA LEU A 18 -26.11 9.17 -35.26
C LEU A 18 -24.71 9.79 -35.46
N LEU A 19 -24.61 11.07 -35.80
CA LEU A 19 -23.34 11.78 -36.04
C LEU A 19 -23.06 12.95 -35.09
N THR A 20 -23.79 13.05 -33.98
CA THR A 20 -23.53 14.05 -32.94
C THR A 20 -23.32 13.39 -31.61
N THR A 21 -22.33 12.49 -31.51
CA THR A 21 -21.58 12.35 -30.26
C THR A 21 -20.79 13.65 -30.12
N SER A 22 -21.25 14.53 -29.22
CA SER A 22 -20.49 15.69 -28.78
C SER A 22 -19.16 15.20 -28.17
N CYS A 23 -18.15 15.03 -29.02
CA CYS A 23 -16.76 14.94 -28.58
C CYS A 23 -16.41 16.35 -28.11
N GLU A 24 -16.57 16.64 -26.83
CA GLU A 24 -15.85 17.76 -26.26
C GLU A 24 -14.36 17.49 -26.50
N ASP A 25 -13.70 18.40 -27.21
CA ASP A 25 -12.26 18.32 -27.41
C ASP A 25 -11.59 18.33 -26.03
N MET A 26 -10.78 17.30 -25.78
CA MET A 26 -10.15 17.00 -24.50
C MET A 26 -9.39 18.20 -23.93
N LEU A 27 -8.84 19.05 -24.80
CA LEU A 27 -8.06 20.23 -24.41
C LEU A 27 -8.89 21.52 -24.35
N THR A 28 -10.20 21.48 -24.61
CA THR A 28 -11.09 22.66 -24.57
C THR A 28 -12.28 22.57 -23.60
N PRO A 29 -12.14 22.01 -22.38
CA PRO A 29 -13.26 21.99 -21.44
C PRO A 29 -13.61 23.43 -21.01
N ASP A 30 -14.78 23.92 -21.46
CA ASP A 30 -15.46 25.16 -21.03
C ASP A 30 -14.55 26.41 -20.95
N LEU A 31 -13.91 26.76 -22.07
CA LEU A 31 -12.95 27.88 -22.20
C LEU A 31 -13.52 29.26 -21.81
N ASP A 32 -14.84 29.45 -21.84
CA ASP A 32 -15.51 30.71 -21.47
C ASP A 32 -15.30 31.09 -20.00
N ARG A 33 -15.03 30.10 -19.13
CA ARG A 33 -14.72 30.30 -17.71
C ARG A 33 -13.32 30.88 -17.49
N TYR A 34 -12.41 30.65 -18.44
CA TYR A 34 -11.01 31.11 -18.41
C TYR A 34 -10.78 32.39 -19.21
N ALA A 35 -11.56 32.59 -20.28
CA ALA A 35 -11.35 33.65 -21.25
C ALA A 35 -11.66 35.09 -20.75
N SER A 36 -12.31 35.24 -19.58
CA SER A 36 -12.82 36.54 -19.12
C SER A 36 -11.94 37.31 -18.12
N GLU A 37 -10.90 36.73 -17.52
CA GLU A 37 -10.15 37.41 -16.45
C GLU A 37 -8.65 37.57 -16.76
N LYS A 38 -8.25 38.79 -17.13
CA LYS A 38 -6.84 39.30 -17.07
C LYS A 38 -6.25 39.29 -15.64
N GLU A 39 -6.97 38.74 -14.67
CA GLU A 39 -6.66 38.73 -13.23
C GLU A 39 -6.53 37.31 -12.65
N TYR A 40 -6.77 36.25 -13.43
CA TYR A 40 -6.59 34.87 -12.97
C TYR A 40 -5.14 34.62 -12.53
N GLY A 41 -4.94 34.16 -11.29
CA GLY A 41 -3.62 33.97 -10.69
C GLY A 41 -3.03 35.21 -10.00
N LYS A 42 -3.62 36.41 -10.14
CA LYS A 42 -3.21 37.62 -9.38
C LYS A 42 -3.76 37.63 -7.96
N ASP A 43 -4.95 37.06 -7.76
CA ASP A 43 -5.51 36.74 -6.44
C ASP A 43 -5.20 35.26 -6.10
N SER A 44 -3.98 35.06 -5.60
CA SER A 44 -3.30 33.76 -5.58
C SER A 44 -4.00 32.64 -4.82
N ILE A 45 -4.57 32.92 -3.65
CA ILE A 45 -5.17 31.90 -2.79
C ILE A 45 -6.49 31.44 -3.43
N TYR A 46 -7.33 32.37 -3.90
CA TYR A 46 -8.60 32.02 -4.55
C TYR A 46 -8.37 31.23 -5.84
N SER A 47 -7.36 31.59 -6.62
CA SER A 47 -7.01 30.89 -7.86
C SER A 47 -6.50 29.46 -7.58
N ALA A 48 -5.62 29.29 -6.57
CA ALA A 48 -5.14 27.97 -6.15
C ALA A 48 -6.26 27.10 -5.56
N VAL A 49 -7.16 27.67 -4.76
CA VAL A 49 -8.36 26.98 -4.25
C VAL A 49 -9.35 26.66 -5.38
N GLY A 50 -9.43 27.48 -6.42
CA GLY A 50 -10.21 27.18 -7.63
C GLY A 50 -9.74 25.94 -8.39
N ILE A 51 -8.46 25.59 -8.30
CA ILE A 51 -7.94 24.33 -8.87
C ILE A 51 -8.46 23.13 -8.06
N LEU A 52 -8.52 23.23 -6.72
CA LEU A 52 -9.12 22.20 -5.88
C LEU A 52 -10.59 21.94 -6.25
N ARG A 53 -11.33 22.98 -6.63
CA ARG A 53 -12.70 22.86 -7.15
C ARG A 53 -12.75 22.02 -8.44
N SER A 54 -11.74 22.12 -9.29
CA SER A 54 -11.62 21.29 -10.49
C SER A 54 -11.30 19.83 -10.13
N ILE A 55 -10.45 19.60 -9.14
CA ILE A 55 -10.12 18.25 -8.62
C ILE A 55 -11.36 17.56 -8.03
N GLN A 56 -12.26 18.29 -7.37
CA GLN A 56 -13.55 17.74 -6.91
C GLN A 56 -14.35 17.08 -8.04
N ASN A 57 -14.32 17.60 -9.27
CA ASN A 57 -15.09 17.03 -10.38
C ASN A 57 -14.57 15.66 -10.84
N VAL A 58 -13.30 15.34 -10.57
CA VAL A 58 -12.66 14.08 -10.99
C VAL A 58 -12.40 13.11 -9.83
N ALA A 59 -12.56 13.53 -8.57
CA ALA A 59 -12.17 12.74 -7.40
C ALA A 59 -12.91 11.39 -7.30
N GLU A 60 -14.25 11.40 -7.25
CA GLU A 60 -15.05 10.15 -7.19
C GLU A 60 -14.88 9.29 -8.44
N ARG A 61 -14.69 9.93 -9.60
CA ARG A 61 -14.48 9.24 -10.88
C ARG A 61 -13.12 8.55 -10.92
N THR A 62 -12.07 9.16 -10.38
CA THR A 62 -10.74 8.54 -10.28
C THR A 62 -10.84 7.23 -9.50
N VAL A 63 -11.58 7.22 -8.39
CA VAL A 63 -11.84 6.01 -7.61
C VAL A 63 -12.55 4.94 -8.44
N LEU A 64 -13.69 5.28 -9.05
CA LEU A 64 -14.46 4.32 -9.84
C LEU A 64 -13.67 3.76 -11.03
N LEU A 65 -12.94 4.60 -11.76
CA LEU A 65 -12.16 4.16 -12.91
C LEU A 65 -10.96 3.29 -12.50
N GLY A 66 -10.35 3.57 -11.34
CA GLY A 66 -9.25 2.79 -10.79
C GLY A 66 -9.67 1.43 -10.19
N GLU A 67 -10.93 1.28 -9.78
CA GLU A 67 -11.44 0.03 -9.18
C GLU A 67 -12.25 -0.83 -10.15
N SER A 68 -13.08 -0.23 -11.02
CA SER A 68 -14.08 -0.98 -11.82
C SER A 68 -13.47 -2.08 -12.69
N ARG A 69 -12.26 -1.85 -13.22
CA ARG A 69 -11.54 -2.82 -14.05
C ARG A 69 -10.66 -3.79 -13.25
N GLY A 70 -10.59 -3.63 -11.93
CA GLY A 70 -9.80 -4.45 -11.03
C GLY A 70 -10.43 -5.82 -10.74
N ASP A 71 -9.73 -6.60 -9.91
CA ASP A 71 -10.12 -7.94 -9.43
C ASP A 71 -10.99 -7.90 -8.16
N LEU A 72 -11.12 -6.74 -7.51
CA LEU A 72 -11.84 -6.62 -6.23
C LEU A 72 -13.34 -6.36 -6.38
N VAL A 73 -13.82 -6.10 -7.59
CA VAL A 73 -15.22 -5.73 -7.84
C VAL A 73 -15.87 -6.58 -8.93
N VAL A 74 -17.19 -6.72 -8.84
CA VAL A 74 -18.06 -7.32 -9.86
C VAL A 74 -19.33 -6.49 -10.02
N SER A 75 -20.03 -6.65 -11.15
CA SER A 75 -21.30 -5.98 -11.42
C SER A 75 -22.42 -6.51 -10.51
N GLY A 76 -23.26 -5.62 -9.99
CA GLY A 76 -24.51 -5.98 -9.30
C GLY A 76 -25.70 -6.19 -10.25
N THR A 77 -26.83 -6.63 -9.69
CA THR A 77 -28.07 -6.87 -10.46
C THR A 77 -28.61 -5.62 -11.14
N TYR A 78 -28.44 -4.45 -10.52
CA TYR A 78 -28.97 -3.16 -11.00
C TYR A 78 -27.90 -2.29 -11.68
N THR A 79 -26.79 -2.91 -12.11
CA THR A 79 -25.70 -2.21 -12.78
C THR A 79 -26.17 -1.55 -14.06
N THR A 80 -25.83 -0.27 -14.23
CA THR A 80 -26.08 0.44 -15.49
C THR A 80 -25.14 -0.04 -16.59
N ASP A 81 -25.56 0.08 -17.85
CA ASP A 81 -24.71 -0.27 -19.00
C ASP A 81 -23.36 0.47 -18.97
N SER A 82 -23.33 1.72 -18.47
CA SER A 82 -22.10 2.50 -18.33
C SER A 82 -21.11 1.84 -17.37
N ILE A 83 -21.55 1.41 -16.18
CA ILE A 83 -20.68 0.73 -15.20
C ILE A 83 -20.33 -0.68 -15.67
N SER A 84 -21.29 -1.41 -16.22
CA SER A 84 -21.07 -2.77 -16.75
C SER A 84 -20.01 -2.76 -17.85
N ASN A 85 -20.08 -1.80 -18.78
CA ASN A 85 -19.06 -1.64 -19.83
C ASN A 85 -17.66 -1.31 -19.28
N LEU A 86 -17.55 -0.59 -18.16
CA LEU A 86 -16.27 -0.38 -17.48
C LEU A 86 -15.72 -1.70 -16.93
N ILE A 87 -16.55 -2.42 -16.17
CA ILE A 87 -16.20 -3.66 -15.46
C ILE A 87 -15.84 -4.79 -16.43
N ASP A 88 -16.56 -4.93 -17.54
CA ASP A 88 -16.41 -6.04 -18.49
C ASP A 88 -15.51 -5.71 -19.68
N PHE A 89 -14.81 -4.57 -19.64
CA PHE A 89 -13.95 -4.11 -20.73
C PHE A 89 -14.74 -4.06 -22.06
N GLY A 90 -15.92 -3.44 -22.02
CA GLY A 90 -16.69 -3.10 -23.21
C GLY A 90 -16.04 -1.95 -23.99
N GLU A 91 -16.68 -1.52 -25.08
CA GLU A 91 -16.24 -0.35 -25.87
C GLU A 91 -16.53 0.97 -25.13
N ALA A 92 -15.88 1.15 -23.98
CA ALA A 92 -15.99 2.34 -23.17
C ALA A 92 -15.09 3.44 -23.79
N VAL A 93 -15.62 4.13 -24.80
CA VAL A 93 -14.97 5.26 -25.48
C VAL A 93 -15.11 6.53 -24.64
N ASN A 94 -14.14 7.45 -24.71
CA ASN A 94 -14.28 8.76 -24.07
C ASN A 94 -15.59 9.46 -24.49
N GLY A 95 -16.29 10.07 -23.54
CA GLY A 95 -17.60 10.69 -23.73
C GLY A 95 -18.79 9.72 -23.77
N SER A 96 -18.56 8.40 -23.74
CA SER A 96 -19.64 7.39 -23.76
C SER A 96 -20.50 7.39 -22.49
N SER A 97 -19.98 7.91 -21.40
CA SER A 97 -20.70 8.14 -20.15
C SER A 97 -20.09 9.33 -19.40
N ALA A 98 -20.86 9.90 -18.46
CA ALA A 98 -20.36 10.96 -17.58
C ALA A 98 -19.14 10.53 -16.72
N LEU A 99 -18.88 9.22 -16.62
CA LEU A 99 -17.74 8.67 -15.88
C LEU A 99 -16.44 8.73 -16.68
N LEU A 100 -16.53 8.65 -18.02
CA LEU A 100 -15.38 8.67 -18.92
C LEU A 100 -15.34 9.97 -19.71
N ASN A 101 -14.79 10.99 -19.10
CA ASN A 101 -14.48 12.26 -19.75
C ASN A 101 -13.04 12.69 -19.39
N VAL A 102 -12.13 12.52 -20.34
CA VAL A 102 -10.72 12.90 -20.21
C VAL A 102 -10.56 14.42 -20.14
N ALA A 103 -11.51 15.18 -20.71
CA ALA A 103 -11.47 16.64 -20.72
C ALA A 103 -11.48 17.21 -19.29
N ASP A 104 -12.18 16.58 -18.35
CA ASP A 104 -12.22 17.03 -16.96
C ASP A 104 -10.85 16.95 -16.26
N TYR A 105 -10.00 15.99 -16.61
CA TYR A 105 -8.63 15.93 -16.09
C TYR A 105 -7.75 17.01 -16.74
N TYR A 106 -7.92 17.26 -18.04
CA TYR A 106 -7.22 18.36 -18.72
C TYR A 106 -7.72 19.74 -18.30
N HIS A 107 -8.95 19.85 -17.81
CA HIS A 107 -9.44 21.07 -17.15
C HIS A 107 -8.60 21.38 -15.91
N VAL A 108 -8.29 20.37 -15.08
CA VAL A 108 -7.38 20.54 -13.92
C VAL A 108 -6.00 21.00 -14.39
N VAL A 109 -5.44 20.34 -15.41
CA VAL A 109 -4.14 20.70 -16.00
C VAL A 109 -4.15 22.15 -16.49
N ASN A 110 -5.17 22.55 -17.24
CA ASN A 110 -5.26 23.87 -17.83
C ASN A 110 -5.41 24.95 -16.74
N ALA A 111 -6.23 24.71 -15.72
CA ALA A 111 -6.35 25.60 -14.56
C ALA A 111 -4.98 25.79 -13.85
N CYS A 112 -4.20 24.72 -13.70
CA CYS A 112 -2.84 24.81 -13.19
C CYS A 112 -1.93 25.64 -14.12
N ASN A 113 -1.99 25.41 -15.44
CA ASN A 113 -1.18 26.13 -16.41
C ASN A 113 -1.49 27.64 -16.38
N PHE A 114 -2.76 28.03 -16.32
CA PHE A 114 -3.16 29.42 -16.16
C PHE A 114 -2.62 30.04 -14.87
N TYR A 115 -2.69 29.34 -13.75
CA TYR A 115 -2.11 29.83 -12.50
C TYR A 115 -0.59 30.01 -12.62
N LEU A 116 0.12 28.98 -13.09
CA LEU A 116 1.58 28.97 -13.17
C LEU A 116 2.13 30.02 -14.15
N ALA A 117 1.36 30.36 -15.19
CA ALA A 117 1.73 31.40 -16.15
C ALA A 117 1.58 32.83 -15.58
N ASN A 118 0.73 33.02 -14.56
CA ASN A 118 0.36 34.36 -14.07
C ASN A 118 0.83 34.66 -12.63
N VAL A 119 1.16 33.65 -11.84
CA VAL A 119 1.57 33.84 -10.43
C VAL A 119 2.91 34.57 -10.32
N ASP A 120 2.94 35.65 -9.55
CA ASP A 120 4.16 36.39 -9.24
C ASP A 120 4.81 35.89 -7.93
N THR A 121 5.80 35.00 -8.06
CA THR A 121 6.55 34.44 -6.93
C THR A 121 7.53 35.43 -6.27
N THR A 122 7.60 36.67 -6.77
CA THR A 122 8.43 37.73 -6.20
C THR A 122 7.68 38.59 -5.17
N VAL A 123 6.35 38.48 -5.12
CA VAL A 123 5.52 39.19 -4.13
C VAL A 123 5.97 38.80 -2.71
N THR A 124 6.24 39.82 -1.90
CA THR A 124 6.67 39.65 -0.51
C THR A 124 5.69 40.33 0.44
N GLN A 125 5.40 39.64 1.55
CA GLN A 125 4.71 40.21 2.70
C GLN A 125 5.54 39.87 3.94
N ASN A 126 5.86 40.87 4.76
CA ASN A 126 6.76 40.71 5.92
C ASN A 126 8.10 40.03 5.57
N ASN A 127 8.70 40.39 4.42
CA ASN A 127 9.92 39.79 3.87
C ASN A 127 9.84 38.29 3.51
N VAL A 128 8.65 37.70 3.53
CA VAL A 128 8.40 36.31 3.08
C VAL A 128 7.81 36.34 1.68
N LYS A 129 8.37 35.55 0.76
CA LYS A 129 7.79 35.34 -0.57
C LYS A 129 6.57 34.44 -0.46
N ILE A 130 5.41 35.06 -0.29
CA ILE A 130 4.18 34.37 0.12
C ILE A 130 3.74 33.33 -0.92
N MET A 131 3.81 33.64 -2.22
CA MET A 131 3.27 32.81 -3.31
C MET A 131 4.07 31.53 -3.62
N LYS A 132 5.26 31.38 -3.04
CA LYS A 132 6.14 30.26 -3.39
C LYS A 132 5.53 28.92 -2.99
N ARG A 133 4.83 28.88 -1.85
CA ARG A 133 4.22 27.65 -1.35
C ARG A 133 3.06 27.22 -2.25
N GLU A 134 2.22 28.16 -2.67
CA GLU A 134 1.11 27.92 -3.59
C GLU A 134 1.60 27.51 -4.97
N TRP A 135 2.65 28.16 -5.49
CA TRP A 135 3.29 27.74 -6.73
C TRP A 135 3.76 26.27 -6.67
N ALA A 136 4.39 25.85 -5.57
CA ALA A 136 4.82 24.46 -5.40
C ALA A 136 3.62 23.48 -5.34
N GLN A 137 2.53 23.87 -4.68
CA GLN A 137 1.32 23.05 -4.62
C GLN A 137 0.61 22.94 -5.96
N VAL A 138 0.54 24.01 -6.75
CA VAL A 138 -0.06 23.95 -8.09
C VAL A 138 0.77 23.09 -9.04
N GLN A 139 2.10 23.08 -8.89
CA GLN A 139 2.96 22.12 -9.60
C GLN A 139 2.62 20.67 -9.22
N ALA A 140 2.43 20.39 -7.92
CA ALA A 140 2.03 19.07 -7.44
C ALA A 140 0.63 18.65 -7.92
N MET A 141 -0.34 19.56 -7.95
CA MET A 141 -1.70 19.31 -8.47
C MET A 141 -1.68 18.98 -9.97
N ARG A 142 -0.90 19.72 -10.76
CA ARG A 142 -0.72 19.42 -12.20
C ARG A 142 -0.06 18.06 -12.40
N ALA A 143 0.97 17.76 -11.62
CA ALA A 143 1.64 16.47 -11.66
C ALA A 143 0.70 15.31 -11.26
N TRP A 144 -0.10 15.48 -10.21
CA TRP A 144 -1.13 14.50 -9.82
C TRP A 144 -2.15 14.25 -10.94
N ALA A 145 -2.64 15.32 -11.61
CA ALA A 145 -3.56 15.18 -12.74
C ALA A 145 -2.93 14.39 -13.90
N TYR A 146 -1.66 14.64 -14.21
CA TYR A 146 -0.93 13.85 -15.22
C TYR A 146 -0.71 12.40 -14.82
N ILE A 147 -0.45 12.12 -13.54
CA ILE A 147 -0.37 10.75 -13.03
C ILE A 147 -1.70 10.02 -13.26
N GLN A 148 -2.85 10.65 -12.95
CA GLN A 148 -4.15 10.03 -13.21
C GLN A 148 -4.38 9.81 -14.71
N LEU A 149 -4.04 10.80 -15.55
CA LEU A 149 -4.14 10.68 -17.01
C LEU A 149 -3.31 9.50 -17.56
N VAL A 150 -2.04 9.39 -17.16
CA VAL A 150 -1.16 8.29 -17.61
C VAL A 150 -1.63 6.94 -17.07
N ARG A 151 -2.10 6.87 -15.82
CA ARG A 151 -2.66 5.64 -15.24
C ARG A 151 -3.89 5.14 -16.02
N LEU A 152 -4.75 6.06 -16.44
CA LEU A 152 -6.02 5.73 -17.11
C LEU A 152 -5.86 5.50 -18.62
N TYR A 153 -5.03 6.29 -19.30
CA TYR A 153 -4.95 6.33 -20.76
C TYR A 153 -3.60 5.83 -21.32
N GLY A 154 -2.63 5.54 -20.47
CA GLY A 154 -1.32 4.98 -20.83
C GLY A 154 -0.36 6.01 -21.41
N GLU A 155 -0.79 6.70 -22.47
CA GLU A 155 -0.03 7.77 -23.13
C GLU A 155 -0.93 8.95 -23.48
N VAL A 156 -0.51 10.17 -23.11
CA VAL A 156 -1.34 11.38 -23.23
C VAL A 156 -0.52 12.61 -23.68
N PRO A 157 -1.10 13.60 -24.39
CA PRO A 157 -0.43 14.88 -24.65
C PRO A 157 0.00 15.62 -23.38
N PHE A 158 1.26 16.04 -23.30
CA PHE A 158 1.82 16.79 -22.18
C PHE A 158 1.90 18.29 -22.48
N VAL A 159 1.00 19.05 -21.87
CA VAL A 159 0.73 20.47 -22.14
C VAL A 159 1.00 21.29 -20.88
N THR A 160 1.94 22.21 -20.97
CA THR A 160 2.34 23.08 -19.83
C THR A 160 1.98 24.55 -20.03
N THR A 161 1.42 24.90 -21.18
CA THR A 161 0.97 26.26 -21.51
C THR A 161 -0.55 26.38 -21.34
N PRO A 162 -1.06 27.56 -20.94
CA PRO A 162 -2.50 27.79 -20.91
C PRO A 162 -3.12 27.61 -22.30
N VAL A 163 -4.24 26.90 -22.37
CA VAL A 163 -5.04 26.74 -23.59
C VAL A 163 -6.20 27.71 -23.52
N THR A 164 -6.27 28.63 -24.48
CA THR A 164 -7.22 29.76 -24.48
C THR A 164 -8.28 29.69 -25.60
N SER A 165 -8.08 28.80 -26.58
CA SER A 165 -8.98 28.64 -27.73
C SER A 165 -8.91 27.21 -28.29
N THR A 166 -9.95 26.80 -29.01
CA THR A 166 -10.00 25.49 -29.71
C THR A 166 -8.86 25.31 -30.71
N ASN A 167 -8.49 26.36 -31.45
CA ASN A 167 -7.38 26.27 -32.41
C ASN A 167 -6.03 26.00 -31.73
N GLU A 168 -5.82 26.59 -30.56
CA GLU A 168 -4.62 26.37 -29.75
C GLU A 168 -4.60 24.94 -29.16
N ALA A 169 -5.76 24.47 -28.71
CA ALA A 169 -5.97 23.11 -28.23
C ALA A 169 -5.61 22.06 -29.29
N GLU A 170 -6.19 22.16 -30.48
CA GLU A 170 -5.89 21.25 -31.60
C GLU A 170 -4.41 21.26 -31.99
N ALA A 171 -3.78 22.44 -31.98
CA ALA A 171 -2.35 22.57 -32.29
C ALA A 171 -1.48 21.90 -31.22
N LEU A 172 -1.81 22.09 -29.93
CA LEU A 172 -1.09 21.49 -28.82
C LEU A 172 -1.30 19.98 -28.74
N GLN A 173 -2.49 19.45 -29.01
CA GLN A 173 -2.75 18.00 -29.04
C GLN A 173 -1.83 17.27 -30.03
N LYS A 174 -1.54 17.92 -31.18
CA LYS A 174 -0.71 17.39 -32.27
C LYS A 174 0.79 17.59 -32.03
N SER A 175 1.20 18.71 -31.43
CA SER A 175 2.61 19.10 -31.32
C SER A 175 3.26 18.79 -29.97
N SER A 176 2.46 18.63 -28.91
CA SER A 176 2.98 18.39 -27.56
C SER A 176 3.66 17.02 -27.44
N PRO A 177 4.71 16.90 -26.63
CA PRO A 177 5.29 15.60 -26.30
C PRO A 177 4.23 14.71 -25.66
N LYS A 178 4.35 13.39 -25.88
CA LYS A 178 3.46 12.41 -25.25
C LYS A 178 4.08 11.97 -23.92
N ALA A 179 3.34 12.16 -22.83
CA ALA A 179 3.68 11.64 -21.52
C ALA A 179 3.15 10.21 -21.36
N ASN A 180 3.99 9.32 -20.89
CA ASN A 180 3.68 7.96 -20.48
C ASN A 180 4.49 7.61 -19.23
N ALA A 181 4.29 6.41 -18.69
CA ALA A 181 4.90 5.99 -17.42
C ALA A 181 6.43 6.18 -17.39
N SER A 182 7.13 5.93 -18.51
CA SER A 182 8.59 5.96 -18.58
C SER A 182 9.20 7.36 -18.61
N ASN A 183 8.49 8.37 -19.14
CA ASN A 183 9.05 9.71 -19.34
C ASN A 183 8.35 10.80 -18.50
N LEU A 184 7.25 10.46 -17.83
CA LEU A 184 6.42 11.44 -17.12
C LEU A 184 7.21 12.22 -16.07
N ILE A 185 8.02 11.54 -15.24
CA ILE A 185 8.79 12.20 -14.18
C ILE A 185 9.80 13.21 -14.76
N THR A 186 10.45 12.87 -15.87
CA THR A 186 11.37 13.78 -16.58
C THR A 186 10.63 15.03 -17.05
N LEU A 187 9.50 14.86 -17.73
CA LEU A 187 8.67 15.97 -18.22
C LEU A 187 8.16 16.85 -17.07
N LEU A 188 7.72 16.25 -15.96
CA LEU A 188 7.25 16.98 -14.79
C LEU A 188 8.38 17.77 -14.10
N ASN A 189 9.57 17.19 -13.99
CA ASN A 189 10.73 17.85 -13.41
C ASN A 189 11.17 19.05 -14.25
N GLU A 190 11.25 18.89 -15.57
CA GLU A 190 11.52 19.97 -16.52
C GLU A 190 10.45 21.09 -16.44
N ALA A 191 9.19 20.71 -16.24
CA ALA A 191 8.07 21.63 -16.07
C ALA A 191 8.02 22.31 -14.68
N GLY A 192 8.92 21.94 -13.76
CA GLY A 192 9.16 22.62 -12.48
C GLY A 192 8.86 21.82 -11.22
N LEU A 193 8.52 20.53 -11.30
CA LEU A 193 8.21 19.72 -10.11
C LEU A 193 9.41 19.57 -9.16
N ALA A 194 10.62 19.34 -9.68
CA ALA A 194 11.84 19.29 -8.87
C ALA A 194 12.08 20.59 -8.07
N LYS A 195 11.85 21.74 -8.70
CA LYS A 195 11.92 23.04 -8.02
C LYS A 195 10.81 23.20 -6.97
N ALA A 196 9.64 22.61 -7.20
CA ALA A 196 8.54 22.60 -6.23
C ALA A 196 8.90 21.78 -4.99
N TYR A 197 9.64 20.67 -5.16
CA TYR A 197 10.18 19.89 -4.05
C TYR A 197 11.12 20.74 -3.20
N ASP A 198 12.10 21.40 -3.80
CA ASP A 198 13.03 22.28 -3.08
C ASP A 198 12.30 23.39 -2.30
N VAL A 199 11.28 23.99 -2.92
CA VAL A 199 10.48 25.05 -2.30
C VAL A 199 9.67 24.50 -1.13
N GLN A 200 9.02 23.36 -1.29
CA GLN A 200 8.25 22.73 -0.21
C GLN A 200 9.16 22.32 0.95
N HIS A 201 10.35 21.76 0.66
CA HIS A 201 11.31 21.36 1.68
C HIS A 201 11.83 22.59 2.46
N ALA A 202 12.05 23.72 1.78
CA ALA A 202 12.52 24.94 2.42
C ALA A 202 11.43 25.72 3.17
N LEU A 203 10.19 25.73 2.69
CA LEU A 203 9.14 26.63 3.18
C LEU A 203 7.96 25.92 3.83
N GLY A 204 7.84 24.59 3.69
CA GLY A 204 6.66 23.82 4.08
C GLY A 204 5.47 23.97 3.13
N ILE A 205 4.40 23.26 3.45
CA ILE A 205 3.11 23.27 2.73
C ILE A 205 2.25 24.46 3.21
N PRO A 206 1.41 25.08 2.35
CA PRO A 206 0.43 26.09 2.78
C PRO A 206 -0.51 25.55 3.86
N ASP A 207 -0.80 26.40 4.85
CA ASP A 207 -1.80 26.15 5.89
C ASP A 207 -2.71 27.37 6.03
N TYR A 208 -3.99 27.16 5.70
CA TYR A 208 -5.07 28.15 5.76
C TYR A 208 -6.01 27.92 6.95
N GLY A 209 -5.63 27.07 7.91
CA GLY A 209 -6.47 26.67 9.03
C GLY A 209 -7.51 25.62 8.65
N THR A 210 -8.76 25.84 9.02
CA THR A 210 -9.84 24.84 8.90
C THR A 210 -10.84 25.23 7.81
N PHE A 211 -11.10 24.31 6.88
CA PHE A 211 -12.22 24.38 5.94
C PHE A 211 -13.45 23.69 6.54
N THR A 212 -14.65 24.18 6.23
CA THR A 212 -15.93 23.61 6.69
C THR A 212 -16.69 22.98 5.53
N SER A 213 -17.23 21.78 5.75
CA SER A 213 -18.13 21.10 4.79
C SER A 213 -19.61 21.28 5.14
N GLY A 214 -19.92 21.96 6.25
CA GLY A 214 -21.25 21.97 6.85
C GLY A 214 -21.63 20.67 7.57
N GLY A 215 -20.81 19.62 7.48
CA GLY A 215 -20.90 18.40 8.30
C GLY A 215 -19.76 18.27 9.32
N GLY A 216 -18.76 19.16 9.26
CA GLY A 216 -17.58 19.20 10.14
C GLY A 216 -16.50 20.13 9.58
N GLY A 217 -15.44 20.34 10.37
CA GLY A 217 -14.25 21.08 9.96
C GLY A 217 -13.08 20.12 9.67
N TYR A 218 -12.26 20.44 8.68
CA TYR A 218 -11.04 19.68 8.36
C TYR A 218 -9.88 20.64 8.06
N SER A 219 -8.65 20.16 8.28
CA SER A 219 -7.43 20.94 8.02
C SER A 219 -7.28 21.23 6.53
N SER A 220 -7.05 22.49 6.18
CA SER A 220 -6.77 22.91 4.80
C SER A 220 -5.54 22.23 4.21
N VAL A 221 -4.52 21.94 5.05
CA VAL A 221 -3.32 21.16 4.68
C VAL A 221 -3.67 19.81 4.07
N ASN A 222 -4.78 19.18 4.49
CA ASN A 222 -5.21 17.89 3.93
C ASN A 222 -5.74 18.02 2.50
N ASN A 223 -5.82 19.21 1.90
CA ASN A 223 -6.17 19.40 0.48
C ASN A 223 -4.93 19.73 -0.36
N MET A 224 -3.75 19.74 0.26
CA MET A 224 -2.47 19.97 -0.38
C MET A 224 -1.86 18.63 -0.77
N PHE A 225 -1.01 18.65 -1.79
CA PHE A 225 -0.35 17.47 -2.37
C PHE A 225 1.13 17.52 -2.00
N PRO A 226 1.62 16.67 -1.08
CA PRO A 226 3.03 16.61 -0.78
C PRO A 226 3.83 16.29 -2.04
N VAL A 227 4.74 17.19 -2.42
CA VAL A 227 5.52 17.04 -3.67
C VAL A 227 6.30 15.72 -3.67
N GLN A 228 6.81 15.27 -2.52
CA GLN A 228 7.47 13.96 -2.40
C GLN A 228 6.61 12.80 -2.87
N LEU A 229 5.34 12.75 -2.47
CA LEU A 229 4.47 11.61 -2.79
C LEU A 229 4.13 11.58 -4.28
N VAL A 230 3.89 12.74 -4.88
CA VAL A 230 3.64 12.86 -6.31
C VAL A 230 4.89 12.49 -7.11
N MET A 231 6.08 12.90 -6.66
CA MET A 231 7.34 12.46 -7.28
C MET A 231 7.56 10.96 -7.12
N ALA A 232 7.38 10.41 -5.92
CA ALA A 232 7.55 9.00 -5.63
C ALA A 232 6.63 8.12 -6.47
N ASP A 233 5.36 8.48 -6.61
CA ASP A 233 4.41 7.79 -7.49
C ASP A 233 4.85 7.83 -8.96
N ALA A 234 5.35 8.96 -9.45
CA ALA A 234 5.83 9.10 -10.82
C ALA A 234 7.12 8.29 -11.06
N TYR A 235 8.05 8.25 -10.09
CA TYR A 235 9.23 7.38 -10.15
C TYR A 235 8.86 5.90 -10.09
N LEU A 236 7.92 5.52 -9.21
CA LEU A 236 7.43 4.14 -9.11
C LEU A 236 6.76 3.68 -10.41
N MET A 237 5.96 4.55 -11.03
CA MET A 237 5.38 4.28 -12.36
C MET A 237 6.44 4.17 -13.46
N GLY A 238 7.54 4.91 -13.36
CA GLY A 238 8.67 4.86 -14.30
C GLY A 238 9.70 3.75 -14.01
N ASN A 239 9.43 2.87 -13.05
CA ASN A 239 10.31 1.76 -12.63
C ASN A 239 11.65 2.21 -12.02
N ASP A 240 11.73 3.45 -11.53
CA ASP A 240 12.89 3.98 -10.82
C ASP A 240 12.69 3.80 -9.31
N TYR A 241 12.98 2.59 -8.85
CA TYR A 241 12.67 2.16 -7.49
C TYR A 241 13.54 2.82 -6.42
N GLU A 242 14.78 3.20 -6.76
CA GLU A 242 15.67 3.90 -5.83
C GLU A 242 15.10 5.28 -5.50
N ASN A 243 14.77 6.07 -6.52
CA ASN A 243 14.17 7.39 -6.29
C ASN A 243 12.77 7.28 -5.67
N ALA A 244 11.96 6.30 -6.09
CA ALA A 244 10.65 6.06 -5.47
C ALA A 244 10.77 5.80 -3.96
N ALA A 245 11.65 4.86 -3.57
CA ALA A 245 11.90 4.54 -2.16
C ALA A 245 12.43 5.76 -1.39
N PHE A 246 13.36 6.50 -1.99
CA PHE A 246 13.90 7.74 -1.40
C PHE A 246 12.80 8.76 -1.10
N TYR A 247 11.95 9.11 -2.07
CA TYR A 247 10.93 10.15 -1.88
C TYR A 247 9.80 9.72 -0.93
N TYR A 248 9.41 8.44 -0.92
CA TYR A 248 8.47 7.94 0.09
C TYR A 248 9.08 8.00 1.50
N HIS A 249 10.34 7.59 1.66
CA HIS A 249 11.05 7.70 2.93
C HIS A 249 11.19 9.17 3.37
N ASP A 250 11.59 10.07 2.45
CA ASP A 250 11.73 11.51 2.71
C ASP A 250 10.42 12.13 3.20
N TYR A 251 9.28 11.74 2.62
CA TYR A 251 7.98 12.15 3.11
C TYR A 251 7.75 11.76 4.58
N PHE A 252 8.07 10.52 4.97
CA PHE A 252 7.90 10.06 6.35
C PHE A 252 8.77 10.84 7.34
N ILE A 253 9.98 11.22 6.94
CA ILE A 253 10.88 12.00 7.79
C ILE A 253 10.37 13.42 8.00
N TYR A 254 10.03 14.13 6.91
CA TYR A 254 9.87 15.58 6.96
C TYR A 254 8.41 16.05 7.04
N ASN A 255 7.46 15.29 6.47
CA ASN A 255 6.08 15.76 6.29
C ASN A 255 5.03 14.89 6.97
N ALA A 256 5.35 13.65 7.38
CA ALA A 256 4.41 12.83 8.13
C ALA A 256 4.24 13.32 9.58
N LYS A 257 3.00 13.69 9.93
CA LYS A 257 2.62 14.21 11.26
C LYS A 257 3.00 13.25 12.40
N ASN A 258 2.78 11.96 12.21
CA ASN A 258 3.16 10.90 13.13
C ASN A 258 4.03 9.90 12.39
N ASN A 259 4.78 9.07 13.13
CA ASN A 259 5.23 7.80 12.56
C ASN A 259 4.02 7.04 12.02
N PRO A 260 4.20 6.08 11.11
CA PRO A 260 3.21 5.02 10.93
C PRO A 260 3.11 4.19 12.24
N SER A 261 2.68 4.80 13.34
CA SER A 261 2.33 4.17 14.60
C SER A 261 0.91 3.68 14.45
N TYR A 262 0.81 2.49 13.91
CA TYR A 262 -0.47 1.83 13.76
C TYR A 262 -0.85 1.24 15.11
N GLN A 263 -1.72 1.95 15.84
CA GLN A 263 -2.36 1.41 17.03
C GLN A 263 -3.31 0.28 16.61
N ALA A 264 -2.76 -0.90 16.34
CA ALA A 264 -3.54 -2.09 16.03
C ALA A 264 -4.39 -2.53 17.24
N ALA A 265 -4.03 -2.13 18.46
CA ALA A 265 -4.70 -2.56 19.69
C ALA A 265 -6.23 -2.31 19.73
N SER A 266 -6.77 -1.34 18.99
CA SER A 266 -8.21 -1.04 18.99
C SER A 266 -9.03 -1.77 17.92
N ASN A 267 -8.40 -2.38 16.90
CA ASN A 267 -9.08 -2.83 15.66
C ASN A 267 -8.72 -4.27 15.24
N LYS A 268 -8.07 -5.07 16.08
CA LYS A 268 -7.67 -6.46 15.75
C LYS A 268 -8.84 -7.43 15.81
N ALA A 269 -8.85 -8.40 14.90
CA ALA A 269 -9.51 -9.68 15.09
C ALA A 269 -8.55 -10.63 15.82
N GLU A 270 -8.94 -11.15 16.98
CA GLU A 270 -8.15 -12.08 17.79
C GLU A 270 -8.97 -13.35 18.09
N GLY A 271 -8.41 -14.53 17.85
CA GLY A 271 -8.99 -15.78 18.33
C GLY A 271 -8.70 -15.97 19.81
N ARG A 272 -9.75 -16.16 20.61
CA ARG A 272 -9.63 -16.53 22.02
C ARG A 272 -10.41 -17.81 22.30
N SER A 273 -9.83 -18.69 23.11
CA SER A 273 -10.60 -19.71 23.83
C SER A 273 -11.12 -19.12 25.13
N ILE A 274 -12.43 -19.18 25.34
CA ILE A 274 -13.06 -18.80 26.59
C ILE A 274 -13.73 -20.03 27.19
N LYS A 275 -13.54 -20.22 28.50
CA LYS A 275 -14.28 -21.24 29.26
C LYS A 275 -15.65 -20.70 29.64
N PHE A 276 -16.71 -21.29 29.09
CA PHE A 276 -18.08 -21.00 29.50
C PHE A 276 -18.74 -22.27 30.04
N ALA A 277 -19.16 -22.23 31.31
CA ALA A 277 -19.79 -23.36 32.00
C ALA A 277 -19.00 -24.69 31.93
N GLY A 278 -17.67 -24.63 31.87
CA GLY A 278 -16.80 -25.81 31.80
C GLY A 278 -16.56 -26.37 30.39
N ILE A 279 -17.06 -25.68 29.35
CA ILE A 279 -16.79 -26.00 27.94
C ILE A 279 -15.83 -24.94 27.39
N ASP A 280 -14.79 -25.38 26.69
CA ASP A 280 -13.93 -24.50 25.90
C ASP A 280 -14.68 -24.07 24.63
N VAL A 281 -14.91 -22.76 24.49
CA VAL A 281 -15.54 -22.16 23.31
C VAL A 281 -14.52 -21.26 22.64
N ASP A 282 -14.27 -21.51 21.35
CA ASP A 282 -13.43 -20.66 20.53
C ASP A 282 -14.25 -19.54 19.91
N ILE A 283 -13.82 -18.30 20.11
CA ILE A 283 -14.47 -17.10 19.56
C ILE A 283 -13.46 -16.22 18.84
N VAL A 284 -13.93 -15.54 17.78
CA VAL A 284 -13.25 -14.38 17.20
C VAL A 284 -13.69 -13.16 17.99
N ASN A 285 -12.79 -12.60 18.79
CA ASN A 285 -13.01 -11.34 19.45
C ASN A 285 -12.49 -10.21 18.54
N SER A 286 -13.38 -9.36 18.07
CA SER A 286 -13.02 -8.13 17.36
C SER A 286 -13.22 -6.96 18.31
N GLY A 287 -12.15 -6.26 18.66
CA GLY A 287 -12.27 -4.96 19.31
C GLY A 287 -13.06 -4.03 18.39
N ASN A 288 -14.19 -3.48 18.88
CA ASN A 288 -15.09 -2.53 18.21
C ASN A 288 -14.95 -2.51 16.67
N LEU A 289 -15.59 -3.44 15.95
CA LEU A 289 -15.69 -3.42 14.47
C LEU A 289 -16.08 -2.03 13.94
N THR A 290 -16.88 -1.27 14.71
CA THR A 290 -17.30 0.12 14.47
C THR A 290 -16.16 1.16 14.45
N ASN A 291 -15.00 0.88 15.07
CA ASN A 291 -13.86 1.81 15.14
C ASN A 291 -12.92 1.72 13.93
N ALA A 292 -12.78 0.56 13.30
CA ALA A 292 -12.03 0.42 12.05
C ALA A 292 -12.61 1.35 10.96
N LEU A 293 -13.94 1.41 10.90
CA LEU A 293 -14.77 2.23 10.00
C LEU A 293 -14.59 3.75 10.15
N THR A 294 -14.21 4.25 11.34
CA THR A 294 -14.09 5.70 11.63
C THR A 294 -12.64 6.19 11.77
N SER A 295 -11.67 5.27 11.88
CA SER A 295 -10.26 5.57 12.20
C SER A 295 -9.40 6.08 11.03
N ILE A 296 -9.89 6.00 9.79
CA ILE A 296 -9.14 6.39 8.57
C ILE A 296 -8.73 7.87 8.60
N GLY A 297 -9.49 8.74 9.29
CA GLY A 297 -9.25 10.19 9.29
C GLY A 297 -7.85 10.63 9.75
N ASN A 298 -7.19 9.85 10.61
CA ASN A 298 -5.83 10.13 11.09
C ASN A 298 -4.72 9.71 10.10
N GLU A 299 -5.05 8.89 9.10
CA GLU A 299 -4.13 8.36 8.09
C GLU A 299 -4.20 9.12 6.76
N VAL A 300 -5.23 9.94 6.61
CA VAL A 300 -5.47 10.74 5.43
C VAL A 300 -4.43 11.85 5.32
N ILE A 301 -3.69 11.84 4.21
CA ILE A 301 -2.65 12.83 3.89
C ILE A 301 -3.24 13.91 2.99
N THR A 302 -3.85 13.50 1.89
CA THR A 302 -4.48 14.38 0.91
C THR A 302 -5.91 13.91 0.63
N THR A 303 -6.83 14.85 0.52
CA THR A 303 -8.25 14.65 0.21
C THR A 303 -8.73 15.64 -0.81
N SER A 304 -9.68 15.20 -1.62
CA SER A 304 -10.65 16.11 -2.21
C SER A 304 -11.83 16.23 -1.24
N ALA A 305 -12.07 17.41 -0.70
CA ALA A 305 -13.15 17.61 0.24
C ALA A 305 -14.47 17.95 -0.46
N GLY A 306 -15.58 17.50 0.08
CA GLY A 306 -16.93 17.77 -0.38
C GLY A 306 -17.74 18.48 0.70
N ALA A 307 -19.03 18.69 0.42
CA ALA A 307 -19.97 19.39 1.28
C ALA A 307 -21.15 18.49 1.66
N SER A 308 -21.75 18.78 2.83
CA SER A 308 -22.94 18.07 3.31
C SER A 308 -24.20 18.42 2.53
N THR A 309 -24.25 19.62 1.94
CA THR A 309 -25.35 20.11 1.12
C THR A 309 -24.82 20.96 -0.03
N SER A 310 -25.60 21.08 -1.10
CA SER A 310 -25.27 21.93 -2.25
C SER A 310 -25.18 23.43 -1.89
N ALA A 311 -25.80 23.86 -0.78
CA ALA A 311 -25.67 25.21 -0.26
C ALA A 311 -24.28 25.49 0.32
N ASN A 312 -23.61 24.47 0.84
CA ASN A 312 -22.27 24.58 1.45
C ASN A 312 -21.13 24.31 0.47
N GLY A 313 -21.42 23.75 -0.71
CA GLY A 313 -20.41 23.46 -1.73
C GLY A 313 -20.76 22.24 -2.59
N PHE A 314 -19.75 21.61 -3.17
CA PHE A 314 -19.92 20.45 -4.02
C PHE A 314 -20.21 19.19 -3.20
N VAL A 315 -21.28 18.48 -3.55
CA VAL A 315 -21.68 17.24 -2.87
C VAL A 315 -21.15 16.06 -3.66
N PHE A 316 -20.38 15.20 -2.99
CA PHE A 316 -20.01 13.88 -3.51
C PHE A 316 -21.16 12.91 -3.31
N ASP A 317 -21.71 12.35 -4.37
CA ASP A 317 -22.79 11.38 -4.31
C ASP A 317 -22.65 10.23 -5.30
N VAL A 318 -21.63 10.25 -6.17
CA VAL A 318 -21.44 9.23 -7.19
C VAL A 318 -21.04 7.90 -6.55
N LEU A 319 -20.02 7.89 -5.68
CA LEU A 319 -19.58 6.67 -4.99
C LEU A 319 -20.70 6.13 -4.10
N GLN A 320 -21.37 7.00 -3.35
CA GLN A 320 -22.53 6.67 -2.54
C GLN A 320 -23.60 5.92 -3.36
N ASN A 321 -23.98 6.47 -4.52
CA ASN A 321 -25.05 5.92 -5.34
C ASN A 321 -24.65 4.67 -6.12
N VAL A 322 -23.37 4.46 -6.40
CA VAL A 322 -22.87 3.30 -7.17
C VAL A 322 -22.63 2.09 -6.27
N THR A 323 -22.29 2.31 -4.99
CA THR A 323 -22.03 1.21 -4.04
C THR A 323 -23.25 0.81 -3.21
N GLY A 324 -24.46 1.29 -3.54
CA GLY A 324 -25.69 0.82 -2.90
C GLY A 324 -26.26 1.72 -1.80
N PHE A 325 -25.86 2.98 -1.71
CA PHE A 325 -26.38 3.91 -0.69
C PHE A 325 -27.12 5.09 -1.31
N LYS A 326 -28.00 5.71 -0.51
CA LYS A 326 -28.73 6.93 -0.87
C LYS A 326 -29.09 7.71 0.38
N MET A 327 -29.04 9.04 0.26
CA MET A 327 -29.60 9.94 1.28
C MET A 327 -31.12 10.06 1.10
N GLU A 328 -31.89 9.72 2.14
CA GLU A 328 -33.33 9.97 2.22
C GLU A 328 -33.68 10.64 3.55
N GLU A 329 -34.44 11.73 3.49
CA GLU A 329 -34.90 12.49 4.68
C GLU A 329 -33.78 12.86 5.67
N GLY A 330 -32.56 13.06 5.18
CA GLY A 330 -31.40 13.40 6.00
C GLY A 330 -30.72 12.21 6.69
N GLN A 331 -31.07 10.97 6.33
CA GLN A 331 -30.41 9.74 6.77
C GLN A 331 -29.83 8.98 5.56
N LEU A 332 -28.66 8.37 5.75
CA LEU A 332 -28.06 7.49 4.75
C LEU A 332 -28.63 6.08 4.93
N SER A 333 -29.16 5.49 3.88
CA SER A 333 -29.69 4.12 3.90
C SER A 333 -29.19 3.31 2.70
N ALA A 334 -29.18 1.99 2.84
CA ALA A 334 -28.82 1.07 1.77
C ALA A 334 -30.02 0.79 0.87
N TYR A 335 -29.81 0.85 -0.45
CA TYR A 335 -30.82 0.61 -1.49
C TYR A 335 -30.27 -0.34 -2.55
N GLU A 336 -30.99 -1.43 -2.76
CA GLU A 336 -30.61 -2.48 -3.68
C GLU A 336 -30.46 -1.95 -5.11
N GLN A 337 -31.33 -1.02 -5.54
CA GLN A 337 -31.27 -0.45 -6.89
C GLN A 337 -30.02 0.40 -7.15
N ASN A 338 -29.36 0.86 -6.08
CA ASN A 338 -28.13 1.63 -6.15
C ASN A 338 -26.88 0.72 -6.07
N GLN A 339 -27.04 -0.58 -5.80
CA GLN A 339 -25.92 -1.51 -5.69
C GLN A 339 -25.45 -1.93 -7.09
N GLN A 340 -24.74 -1.03 -7.77
CA GLN A 340 -24.21 -1.27 -9.12
C GLN A 340 -22.86 -1.99 -9.08
N VAL A 341 -22.08 -1.79 -8.02
CA VAL A 341 -20.78 -2.45 -7.85
C VAL A 341 -20.77 -3.22 -6.54
N LEU A 342 -20.31 -4.47 -6.62
CA LEU A 342 -20.22 -5.42 -5.53
C LEU A 342 -18.75 -5.77 -5.26
N PRO A 343 -18.38 -6.09 -4.01
CA PRO A 343 -17.11 -6.74 -3.73
C PRO A 343 -17.08 -8.12 -4.41
N SER A 344 -15.95 -8.46 -5.03
CA SER A 344 -15.81 -9.69 -5.80
C SER A 344 -15.75 -10.92 -4.87
N PRO A 345 -16.24 -12.10 -5.32
CA PRO A 345 -16.02 -13.36 -4.61
C PRO A 345 -14.55 -13.60 -4.25
N GLN A 346 -13.63 -13.24 -5.15
CA GLN A 346 -12.20 -13.37 -4.90
C GLN A 346 -11.76 -12.53 -3.70
N PHE A 347 -12.14 -11.25 -3.64
CA PHE A 347 -11.82 -10.38 -2.50
C PHE A 347 -12.42 -10.91 -1.18
N ILE A 348 -13.69 -11.34 -1.20
CA ILE A 348 -14.36 -11.91 -0.02
C ILE A 348 -13.61 -13.17 0.45
N SER A 349 -13.21 -14.04 -0.48
CA SER A 349 -12.48 -15.27 -0.16
C SER A 349 -11.05 -14.98 0.32
N LEU A 350 -10.37 -13.97 -0.23
CA LEU A 350 -9.06 -13.50 0.23
C LEU A 350 -9.13 -13.03 1.68
N CYS A 351 -10.16 -12.25 2.03
CA CYS A 351 -10.39 -11.82 3.41
C CYS A 351 -10.66 -13.03 4.32
N LYS A 352 -11.49 -13.99 3.89
CA LYS A 352 -11.81 -15.18 4.69
C LYS A 352 -10.63 -16.14 4.86
N ALA A 353 -9.69 -16.15 3.92
CA ALA A 353 -8.50 -16.98 3.95
C ALA A 353 -7.41 -16.45 4.90
N GLN A 354 -7.59 -15.25 5.49
CA GLN A 354 -6.63 -14.71 6.44
C GLN A 354 -6.56 -15.55 7.72
N ARG A 355 -5.34 -15.67 8.23
CA ARG A 355 -4.95 -16.59 9.31
C ARG A 355 -4.27 -15.83 10.43
N PHE A 356 -4.39 -16.32 11.66
CA PHE A 356 -3.74 -15.70 12.79
C PHE A 356 -3.34 -16.67 13.90
N ASN A 357 -2.47 -16.20 14.79
CA ASN A 357 -2.06 -16.96 15.97
C ASN A 357 -3.13 -16.88 17.05
N LYS A 358 -3.66 -18.03 17.46
CA LYS A 358 -4.46 -18.19 18.67
C LYS A 358 -3.54 -18.44 19.85
N PHE A 359 -3.71 -17.65 20.90
CA PHE A 359 -2.89 -17.74 22.11
C PHE A 359 -3.59 -18.58 23.16
N SER A 360 -2.88 -19.59 23.69
CA SER A 360 -3.27 -20.26 24.92
C SER A 360 -2.11 -20.32 25.91
N VAL A 361 -2.43 -20.16 27.18
CA VAL A 361 -1.48 -20.22 28.29
C VAL A 361 -1.85 -21.41 29.16
N ASP A 362 -0.92 -22.34 29.30
CA ASP A 362 -1.06 -23.56 30.10
C ASP A 362 0.08 -23.62 31.12
N GLY A 363 -0.13 -23.02 32.29
CA GLY A 363 0.96 -22.74 33.24
C GLY A 363 1.93 -21.69 32.67
N ASP A 364 3.22 -22.03 32.60
CA ASP A 364 4.28 -21.19 32.01
C ASP A 364 4.49 -21.43 30.50
N ILE A 365 3.65 -22.26 29.86
CA ILE A 365 3.77 -22.60 28.44
C ILE A 365 2.83 -21.70 27.62
N TYR A 366 3.43 -20.91 26.73
CA TYR A 366 2.72 -20.16 25.69
C TYR A 366 2.57 -21.03 24.43
N LYS A 367 1.34 -21.46 24.12
CA LYS A 367 1.02 -22.19 22.90
C LYS A 367 0.41 -21.22 21.89
N ARG A 368 0.91 -21.26 20.66
CA ARG A 368 0.35 -20.52 19.52
C ARG A 368 -0.10 -21.50 18.45
N GLU A 369 -1.39 -21.51 18.16
CA GLU A 369 -2.00 -22.38 17.18
C GLU A 369 -2.56 -21.56 16.02
N GLU A 370 -2.53 -22.12 14.82
CA GLU A 370 -3.15 -21.49 13.65
C GLU A 370 -4.67 -21.47 13.83
N PHE A 371 -5.27 -20.30 13.65
CA PHE A 371 -6.71 -20.14 13.65
C PHE A 371 -7.18 -19.43 12.38
N MET A 372 -8.19 -20.03 11.74
CA MET A 372 -8.86 -19.50 10.56
C MET A 372 -10.05 -18.64 10.99
N GLY A 373 -9.83 -17.35 11.20
CA GLY A 373 -10.90 -16.43 11.60
C GLY A 373 -11.29 -15.38 10.56
N GLY A 374 -10.53 -15.29 9.47
CA GLY A 374 -10.72 -14.26 8.44
C GLY A 374 -10.25 -12.88 8.87
N ASP A 375 -10.34 -11.94 7.93
CA ASP A 375 -9.85 -10.56 8.07
C ASP A 375 -10.90 -9.66 8.74
N GLY A 376 -10.53 -8.99 9.83
CA GLY A 376 -11.36 -8.01 10.53
C GLY A 376 -11.77 -6.81 9.67
N ARG A 377 -11.10 -6.58 8.53
CA ARG A 377 -11.36 -5.48 7.61
C ARG A 377 -12.47 -5.79 6.60
N LEU A 378 -12.81 -7.07 6.39
CA LEU A 378 -13.97 -7.44 5.56
C LEU A 378 -15.27 -6.78 6.05
N PRO A 379 -15.71 -6.93 7.31
CA PRO A 379 -16.87 -6.21 7.81
C PRO A 379 -16.70 -4.68 7.87
N ALA A 380 -15.47 -4.15 7.75
CA ALA A 380 -15.20 -2.72 7.75
C ALA A 380 -15.25 -2.08 6.35
N TRP A 381 -14.91 -2.81 5.29
CA TRP A 381 -14.93 -2.27 3.92
C TRP A 381 -16.06 -2.84 3.08
N ALA A 382 -16.50 -4.04 3.40
CA ALA A 382 -17.55 -4.75 2.69
C ALA A 382 -18.42 -5.56 3.67
N PRO A 383 -19.20 -4.93 4.55
CA PRO A 383 -20.16 -5.62 5.41
C PRO A 383 -21.28 -6.26 4.59
N ARG A 384 -21.92 -7.28 5.19
CA ARG A 384 -23.17 -7.85 4.67
C ARG A 384 -24.35 -7.04 5.17
N VAL A 385 -24.94 -6.23 4.31
CA VAL A 385 -26.02 -5.28 4.64
C VAL A 385 -27.38 -5.87 4.26
N GLU A 386 -28.40 -5.57 5.07
CA GLU A 386 -29.81 -5.84 4.74
C GLU A 386 -30.40 -4.64 3.99
N TYR A 387 -30.91 -4.90 2.80
CA TYR A 387 -31.56 -3.91 1.93
C TYR A 387 -33.04 -3.72 2.26
N ARG A 388 -33.66 -2.67 1.71
CA ARG A 388 -35.07 -2.35 1.99
C ARG A 388 -36.05 -3.43 1.55
N ASN A 389 -35.69 -4.19 0.53
CA ASN A 389 -36.47 -5.34 0.06
C ASN A 389 -36.32 -6.58 0.97
N GLY A 390 -35.45 -6.55 1.99
CA GLY A 390 -35.16 -7.65 2.90
C GLY A 390 -33.99 -8.55 2.46
N ASP A 391 -33.40 -8.33 1.28
CA ASP A 391 -32.25 -9.10 0.81
C ASP A 391 -30.99 -8.73 1.57
N GLN A 392 -30.10 -9.71 1.76
CA GLN A 392 -28.81 -9.50 2.41
C GLN A 392 -27.64 -9.77 1.46
N SER A 393 -26.82 -8.75 1.19
CA SER A 393 -25.67 -8.85 0.30
C SER A 393 -24.47 -8.05 0.81
N TYR A 394 -23.27 -8.42 0.36
CA TYR A 394 -22.05 -7.68 0.65
C TYR A 394 -22.04 -6.35 -0.10
N THR A 395 -21.68 -5.25 0.58
CA THR A 395 -21.79 -3.89 0.05
C THR A 395 -20.53 -3.10 0.33
N ILE A 396 -19.99 -2.40 -0.66
CA ILE A 396 -18.77 -1.59 -0.49
C ILE A 396 -19.07 -0.37 0.40
N ASP A 397 -18.59 -0.41 1.64
CA ASP A 397 -18.88 0.55 2.72
C ASP A 397 -17.70 1.50 3.03
N LYS A 398 -16.58 1.36 2.31
CA LYS A 398 -15.32 2.13 2.55
C LYS A 398 -15.54 3.65 2.68
N PHE A 399 -16.49 4.21 1.93
CA PHE A 399 -16.80 5.65 1.93
C PHE A 399 -18.06 6.01 2.75
N MET A 400 -18.84 5.01 3.19
CA MET A 400 -20.15 5.18 3.82
C MET A 400 -20.22 4.55 5.23
N PRO A 401 -19.15 4.65 6.04
CA PRO A 401 -18.89 3.76 7.15
C PRO A 401 -20.09 3.55 8.04
N LEU A 402 -20.39 2.29 8.32
CA LEU A 402 -21.36 1.87 9.32
C LEU A 402 -21.14 2.61 10.65
N ARG A 403 -22.21 3.25 11.11
CA ARG A 403 -22.26 4.03 12.35
C ARG A 403 -22.64 3.18 13.56
N ASN A 404 -23.63 2.31 13.39
CA ASN A 404 -24.17 1.45 14.45
C ASN A 404 -24.60 0.10 13.86
N SER A 405 -24.48 -0.94 14.67
CA SER A 405 -25.07 -2.26 14.42
C SER A 405 -26.08 -2.59 15.51
N THR A 406 -27.17 -3.27 15.16
CA THR A 406 -28.14 -3.79 16.13
C THR A 406 -28.02 -5.30 16.22
N TYR A 407 -28.05 -5.84 17.44
CA TYR A 407 -28.05 -7.28 17.69
C TYR A 407 -29.48 -7.81 17.73
N GLU A 408 -29.75 -8.90 17.01
CA GLU A 408 -31.01 -9.64 17.07
C GLU A 408 -30.70 -11.14 17.21
N GLY A 409 -30.62 -11.61 18.46
CA GLY A 409 -30.09 -12.93 18.76
C GLY A 409 -28.59 -13.01 18.44
N ASP A 410 -28.17 -14.06 17.73
CA ASP A 410 -26.78 -14.25 17.28
C ASP A 410 -26.48 -13.48 15.96
N ASN A 411 -27.46 -12.77 15.38
CA ASN A 411 -27.29 -12.04 14.14
C ASN A 411 -27.01 -10.55 14.40
N ILE A 412 -25.98 -10.03 13.74
CA ILE A 412 -25.68 -8.59 13.69
C ILE A 412 -26.37 -7.99 12.46
N ARG A 413 -27.28 -7.03 12.67
CA ARG A 413 -27.88 -6.22 11.60
C ARG A 413 -27.14 -4.89 11.47
N TYR A 414 -26.77 -4.57 10.23
CA TYR A 414 -26.05 -3.36 9.86
C TYR A 414 -26.99 -2.40 9.13
N ASN A 415 -27.54 -1.40 9.83
CA ASN A 415 -28.65 -0.58 9.33
C ASN A 415 -28.49 0.94 9.49
N ALA A 416 -27.38 1.42 10.07
CA ALA A 416 -27.12 2.85 10.25
C ALA A 416 -25.74 3.21 9.72
N PHE A 417 -25.69 4.14 8.76
CA PHE A 417 -24.49 4.50 8.00
C PHE A 417 -24.16 5.99 8.16
N SER A 418 -22.88 6.33 8.03
CA SER A 418 -22.40 7.72 8.01
C SER A 418 -21.82 8.03 6.64
N LYS A 419 -21.85 9.30 6.24
CA LYS A 419 -21.23 9.73 4.98
C LYS A 419 -19.90 10.41 5.24
N ASN A 420 -18.84 9.92 4.60
CA ASN A 420 -17.60 10.69 4.49
C ASN A 420 -17.81 11.80 3.46
N TYR A 421 -17.63 13.05 3.88
CA TYR A 421 -17.74 14.22 3.00
C TYR A 421 -16.41 14.54 2.31
N TYR A 422 -15.57 13.53 2.06
CA TYR A 422 -14.30 13.68 1.38
C TYR A 422 -13.93 12.38 0.67
N VAL A 423 -13.09 12.51 -0.36
CA VAL A 423 -12.46 11.38 -1.05
C VAL A 423 -10.97 11.42 -0.71
N PRO A 424 -10.41 10.40 -0.04
CA PRO A 424 -8.97 10.31 0.17
C PRO A 424 -8.25 10.15 -1.17
N LEU A 425 -7.20 10.93 -1.39
CA LEU A 425 -6.33 10.85 -2.56
C LEU A 425 -4.93 10.31 -2.23
N TYR A 426 -4.50 10.46 -0.97
CA TYR A 426 -3.32 9.81 -0.41
C TYR A 426 -3.59 9.40 1.04
N ARG A 427 -3.22 8.17 1.38
CA ARG A 427 -3.22 7.64 2.76
C ARG A 427 -1.83 7.20 3.19
N SER A 428 -1.50 7.31 4.48
CA SER A 428 -0.18 6.92 4.99
C SER A 428 0.14 5.44 4.77
N VAL A 429 -0.88 4.57 4.75
CA VAL A 429 -0.71 3.14 4.54
C VAL A 429 -0.46 2.80 3.06
N GLU A 430 -1.12 3.49 2.15
CA GLU A 430 -0.83 3.42 0.70
C GLU A 430 0.63 3.78 0.44
N VAL A 431 1.11 4.88 1.04
CA VAL A 431 2.51 5.32 0.94
C VAL A 431 3.47 4.26 1.48
N LEU A 432 3.12 3.61 2.61
CA LEU A 432 3.96 2.58 3.21
C LEU A 432 4.05 1.31 2.35
N LEU A 433 2.92 0.87 1.78
CA LEU A 433 2.88 -0.31 0.91
C LEU A 433 3.61 -0.05 -0.42
N ARG A 434 3.48 1.15 -1.01
CA ARG A 434 4.26 1.55 -2.19
C ARG A 434 5.75 1.73 -1.90
N TYR A 435 6.10 2.17 -0.68
CA TYR A 435 7.49 2.17 -0.22
C TYR A 435 8.04 0.73 -0.13
N ALA A 436 7.32 -0.18 0.52
CA ALA A 436 7.70 -1.59 0.60
C ALA A 436 7.85 -2.22 -0.80
N GLU A 437 6.98 -1.87 -1.74
CA GLU A 437 7.07 -2.28 -3.13
C GLU A 437 8.35 -1.77 -3.81
N ALA A 438 8.66 -0.48 -3.69
CA ALA A 438 9.88 0.09 -4.24
C ALA A 438 11.13 -0.58 -3.64
N VAL A 439 11.15 -0.80 -2.32
CA VAL A 439 12.24 -1.48 -1.60
C VAL A 439 12.41 -2.94 -2.07
N ASN A 440 11.31 -3.68 -2.23
CA ASN A 440 11.35 -5.05 -2.76
C ASN A 440 12.00 -5.09 -4.14
N ARG A 441 11.59 -4.18 -5.03
CA ARG A 441 12.10 -4.10 -6.41
C ARG A 441 13.51 -3.52 -6.52
N LEU A 442 13.95 -2.76 -5.53
CA LEU A 442 15.35 -2.36 -5.37
C LEU A 442 16.26 -3.54 -4.95
N GLY A 443 15.67 -4.67 -4.55
CA GLY A 443 16.39 -5.90 -4.22
C GLY A 443 16.42 -6.24 -2.73
N PHE A 444 15.50 -5.70 -1.95
CA PHE A 444 15.40 -5.89 -0.49
C PHE A 444 14.05 -6.54 -0.09
N PRO A 445 13.79 -7.80 -0.51
CA PRO A 445 12.52 -8.48 -0.26
C PRO A 445 12.25 -8.77 1.23
N GLU A 446 13.28 -9.06 2.02
CA GLU A 446 13.11 -9.34 3.45
C GLU A 446 12.72 -8.06 4.20
N LEU A 447 13.38 -6.94 3.90
CA LEU A 447 13.01 -5.64 4.43
C LEU A 447 11.59 -5.25 4.01
N ALA A 448 11.24 -5.42 2.74
CA ALA A 448 9.91 -5.09 2.24
C ALA A 448 8.79 -5.88 2.95
N PHE A 449 9.00 -7.18 3.18
CA PHE A 449 8.09 -7.98 3.99
C PHE A 449 8.04 -7.50 5.44
N GLY A 450 9.19 -7.08 6.00
CA GLY A 450 9.28 -6.42 7.31
C GLY A 450 8.49 -5.13 7.41
N VAL A 451 8.58 -4.25 6.42
CA VAL A 451 7.79 -3.00 6.36
C VAL A 451 6.29 -3.31 6.45
N LEU A 452 5.85 -4.32 5.71
CA LEU A 452 4.48 -4.80 5.68
C LEU A 452 4.02 -5.39 7.02
N LYS A 453 4.76 -6.37 7.54
CA LYS A 453 4.36 -7.23 8.67
C LYS A 453 4.68 -6.60 10.02
N ASP A 454 5.89 -6.07 10.14
CA ASP A 454 6.50 -5.70 11.41
C ASP A 454 6.58 -4.16 11.58
N GLY A 455 6.60 -3.40 10.48
CA GLY A 455 6.64 -1.93 10.48
C GLY A 455 8.05 -1.34 10.65
N LEU A 456 8.19 -0.03 10.38
CA LEU A 456 9.49 0.65 10.23
C LEU A 456 10.09 1.23 11.53
N TYR A 457 10.15 0.46 12.60
CA TYR A 457 10.81 0.94 13.81
C TYR A 457 12.22 0.37 13.99
N VAL A 458 13.13 1.18 14.53
CA VAL A 458 14.51 0.77 14.84
C VAL A 458 14.53 -0.48 15.71
N GLN A 459 13.66 -0.59 16.72
CA GLN A 459 13.62 -1.77 17.60
C GLN A 459 13.18 -3.06 16.88
N ASN A 460 12.52 -2.95 15.74
CA ASN A 460 12.07 -4.08 14.93
C ASN A 460 13.19 -4.58 13.99
N MET A 461 14.18 -3.73 13.72
CA MET A 461 15.32 -4.07 12.88
C MET A 461 16.36 -4.87 13.69
N PRO A 462 17.00 -5.89 13.12
CA PRO A 462 18.26 -6.41 13.63
C PRO A 462 19.35 -5.34 13.57
N THR A 463 20.42 -5.50 14.35
CA THR A 463 21.58 -4.60 14.30
C THR A 463 22.81 -5.34 13.79
N LEU A 464 23.46 -4.81 12.75
CA LEU A 464 24.72 -5.34 12.23
C LEU A 464 25.88 -4.73 13.03
N GLY A 465 26.64 -5.58 13.72
CA GLY A 465 27.84 -5.20 14.46
C GLY A 465 29.10 -5.81 13.87
N THR A 466 30.26 -5.23 14.18
CA THR A 466 31.57 -5.85 13.98
C THR A 466 32.19 -6.17 15.33
N THR A 467 32.76 -7.37 15.45
CA THR A 467 33.53 -7.76 16.63
C THR A 467 34.85 -8.37 16.21
N ASP A 468 35.87 -8.16 17.04
CA ASP A 468 37.14 -8.87 16.92
C ASP A 468 36.92 -10.34 17.34
N ILE A 469 37.27 -11.29 16.48
CA ILE A 469 37.27 -12.72 16.81
C ILE A 469 38.69 -13.19 17.10
N VAL A 470 38.85 -13.91 18.21
CA VAL A 470 40.16 -14.43 18.66
C VAL A 470 40.41 -15.88 18.18
N LYS A 471 39.37 -16.65 17.82
CA LYS A 471 39.52 -17.99 17.20
C LYS A 471 38.18 -18.58 16.70
N SER A 472 38.20 -19.34 15.59
CA SER A 472 37.12 -20.26 15.22
C SER A 472 37.47 -21.73 15.52
N VAL A 473 36.51 -22.50 16.02
CA VAL A 473 36.58 -23.96 16.17
C VAL A 473 35.25 -24.54 15.71
N ASN A 474 35.24 -25.31 14.62
CA ASN A 474 34.01 -25.95 14.15
C ASN A 474 33.58 -27.05 15.13
N LYS A 475 32.33 -27.03 15.58
CA LYS A 475 31.71 -28.13 16.33
C LYS A 475 30.62 -28.78 15.47
N LEU A 476 30.61 -30.11 15.48
CA LEU A 476 29.55 -30.91 14.89
C LEU A 476 28.54 -31.24 15.98
N GLU A 477 27.30 -30.76 15.84
CA GLU A 477 26.21 -31.15 16.74
C GLU A 477 25.22 -32.06 16.02
N LYS A 478 24.85 -33.14 16.71
CA LYS A 478 23.86 -34.11 16.26
C LYS A 478 22.56 -33.82 17.01
N ILE A 479 21.56 -33.36 16.28
CA ILE A 479 20.23 -33.14 16.84
C ILE A 479 19.45 -34.43 16.69
N MET A 480 18.95 -34.95 17.81
CA MET A 480 18.21 -36.20 17.90
C MET A 480 16.77 -35.91 18.30
N ASP A 481 15.83 -36.70 17.79
CA ASP A 481 14.48 -36.82 18.33
C ASP A 481 14.57 -37.68 19.60
N THR A 482 14.26 -37.10 20.75
CA THR A 482 14.38 -37.77 22.05
C THR A 482 13.25 -38.75 22.34
N GLU A 483 12.11 -38.68 21.65
CA GLU A 483 11.02 -39.66 21.80
C GLU A 483 11.20 -40.85 20.87
N ALA A 484 11.73 -40.62 19.66
CA ALA A 484 11.93 -41.64 18.64
C ALA A 484 13.35 -42.25 18.59
N ASP A 485 14.32 -41.69 19.33
CA ASP A 485 15.75 -42.05 19.34
C ASP A 485 16.38 -42.09 17.93
N THR A 486 16.04 -41.09 17.10
CA THR A 486 16.51 -41.00 15.71
C THR A 486 17.20 -39.66 15.43
N LEU A 487 18.21 -39.68 14.54
CA LEU A 487 19.00 -38.50 14.19
C LEU A 487 18.23 -37.59 13.22
N LEU A 488 17.90 -36.38 13.66
CA LEU A 488 17.15 -35.39 12.89
C LEU A 488 18.06 -34.62 11.92
N ARG A 489 19.23 -34.15 12.38
CA ARG A 489 20.24 -33.51 11.51
C ARG A 489 21.62 -33.42 12.16
N VAL A 490 22.63 -33.19 11.34
CA VAL A 490 24.00 -32.87 11.77
C VAL A 490 24.33 -31.45 11.33
N ASP A 491 24.46 -30.54 12.28
CA ASP A 491 24.85 -29.16 12.01
C ASP A 491 26.35 -28.97 12.24
N THR A 492 26.97 -28.18 11.37
CA THR A 492 28.31 -27.65 11.60
C THR A 492 28.15 -26.23 12.08
N ILE A 493 28.35 -26.00 13.37
CA ILE A 493 28.34 -24.65 13.93
C ILE A 493 29.80 -24.17 13.94
N PRO A 494 30.15 -23.06 13.27
CA PRO A 494 31.40 -22.37 13.55
C PRO A 494 31.36 -21.92 15.02
N GLY A 495 32.07 -22.60 15.91
CA GLY A 495 32.26 -22.12 17.27
C GLY A 495 33.17 -20.89 17.22
N VAL A 496 32.64 -19.74 17.57
CA VAL A 496 33.35 -18.46 17.54
C VAL A 496 33.64 -18.03 18.98
N ILE A 497 34.91 -17.74 19.30
CA ILE A 497 35.25 -17.00 20.53
C ILE A 497 35.18 -15.50 20.20
N VAL A 498 34.15 -14.84 20.73
CA VAL A 498 33.94 -13.38 20.60
C VAL A 498 34.59 -12.66 21.79
N GLY A 499 35.38 -11.62 21.53
CA GLY A 499 35.85 -10.69 22.57
C GLY A 499 36.15 -9.33 21.96
N LYS A 500 35.58 -8.26 22.51
CA LYS A 500 35.84 -6.89 22.04
C LYS A 500 37.10 -6.35 22.69
N LEU A 501 38.10 -5.94 21.90
CA LEU A 501 39.22 -5.17 22.44
C LEU A 501 38.81 -3.71 22.62
N VAL A 502 38.93 -3.19 23.83
CA VAL A 502 38.88 -1.75 24.08
C VAL A 502 40.31 -1.28 24.27
N ASN A 503 40.77 -0.39 23.39
CA ASN A 503 42.10 0.24 23.47
C ASN A 503 41.92 1.71 23.86
N ASP A 504 42.15 2.03 25.13
CA ASP A 504 42.04 3.38 25.68
C ASP A 504 43.36 4.15 25.70
N GLY A 505 44.39 3.63 25.01
CA GLY A 505 45.72 4.22 24.93
C GLY A 505 46.59 4.01 26.16
N LEU A 506 46.10 3.31 27.19
CA LEU A 506 46.86 2.94 28.41
C LEU A 506 46.76 1.44 28.72
N SER A 507 45.70 0.76 28.32
CA SER A 507 45.49 -0.68 28.48
C SER A 507 44.66 -1.28 27.34
N ALA A 508 44.93 -2.54 27.01
CA ALA A 508 44.07 -3.34 26.14
C ALA A 508 43.31 -4.32 27.05
N THR A 509 41.99 -4.17 27.13
CA THR A 509 41.14 -5.09 27.92
C THR A 509 40.20 -5.82 26.98
N VAL A 510 40.20 -7.16 27.02
CA VAL A 510 39.19 -7.98 26.34
C VAL A 510 37.94 -7.95 27.19
N ASN A 511 36.92 -7.19 26.77
CA ASN A 511 35.62 -7.20 27.41
C ASN A 511 34.77 -8.30 26.77
N TYR A 512 34.45 -9.32 27.57
CA TYR A 512 33.38 -10.26 27.23
C TYR A 512 32.04 -9.58 27.56
N GLY A 513 31.49 -8.85 26.60
CA GLY A 513 30.10 -8.41 26.68
C GLY A 513 29.21 -9.63 26.48
N LEU A 514 28.69 -10.20 27.56
CA LEU A 514 27.66 -11.23 27.49
C LEU A 514 26.34 -10.57 27.11
N ASP A 515 26.00 -10.62 25.83
CA ASP A 515 24.59 -10.70 25.45
C ASP A 515 24.31 -12.14 25.01
N SER A 516 23.11 -12.62 25.32
CA SER A 516 22.70 -14.03 25.53
C SER A 516 22.95 -15.06 24.41
N THR A 517 23.64 -14.71 23.33
CA THR A 517 23.87 -15.52 22.13
C THR A 517 25.31 -15.97 21.91
N VAL A 518 26.27 -15.57 22.76
CA VAL A 518 27.69 -15.94 22.60
C VAL A 518 28.06 -17.14 23.49
N VAL A 519 28.38 -18.28 22.87
CA VAL A 519 28.94 -19.46 23.56
C VAL A 519 30.46 -19.29 23.71
N VAL A 520 30.91 -18.92 24.91
CA VAL A 520 32.35 -18.89 25.26
C VAL A 520 32.77 -20.28 25.72
N TYR A 521 33.65 -20.94 24.97
CA TYR A 521 34.35 -22.13 25.49
C TYR A 521 35.49 -21.68 26.41
N SER A 522 35.42 -22.01 27.70
CA SER A 522 36.60 -21.97 28.56
C SER A 522 37.53 -23.12 28.18
N VAL A 523 38.83 -22.83 28.20
CA VAL A 523 39.85 -23.87 28.06
C VAL A 523 39.86 -24.67 29.36
N GLU A 524 39.49 -25.95 29.24
CA GLU A 524 39.54 -27.00 30.27
C GLU A 524 38.69 -26.78 31.54
N GLY A 525 37.57 -27.51 31.58
CA GLY A 525 37.04 -28.09 32.82
C GLY A 525 35.97 -27.28 33.55
N VAL A 526 34.78 -27.10 32.96
CA VAL A 526 33.55 -26.82 33.73
C VAL A 526 32.36 -27.49 33.03
N ASP A 527 31.56 -28.23 33.80
CA ASP A 527 30.34 -28.91 33.36
C ASP A 527 29.26 -27.93 32.84
N SER A 528 28.42 -28.46 31.95
CA SER A 528 27.29 -27.84 31.23
C SER A 528 26.47 -26.76 31.95
N ILE A 529 26.15 -25.66 31.26
CA ILE A 529 25.27 -24.56 31.70
C ILE A 529 24.12 -24.40 30.69
N TYR A 530 22.88 -24.28 31.18
CA TYR A 530 21.65 -24.10 30.39
C TYR A 530 21.27 -22.61 30.25
N ALA A 531 20.54 -22.27 29.18
CA ALA A 531 20.09 -20.91 28.88
C ALA A 531 19.00 -20.43 29.87
N GLY A 532 19.22 -19.28 30.53
CA GLY A 532 18.24 -18.64 31.40
C GLY A 532 18.81 -17.90 32.61
N ASP A 533 20.05 -18.16 33.01
CA ASP A 533 20.66 -17.51 34.19
C ASP A 533 21.40 -16.22 33.81
N THR A 534 21.06 -15.12 34.49
CA THR A 534 21.89 -13.90 34.49
C THR A 534 23.16 -14.17 35.31
N ILE A 535 24.27 -14.48 34.63
CA ILE A 535 25.56 -14.68 35.29
C ILE A 535 26.14 -13.32 35.69
N TRP A 536 26.21 -13.06 36.99
CA TRP A 536 27.11 -12.05 37.53
C TRP A 536 28.54 -12.59 37.45
N VAL A 537 29.27 -12.23 36.39
CA VAL A 537 30.70 -12.58 36.26
C VAL A 537 31.51 -11.75 37.24
N ASN A 538 31.47 -12.13 38.51
CA ASN A 538 32.22 -11.50 39.60
C ASN A 538 33.29 -12.47 40.16
N ALA A 539 33.89 -13.27 39.29
CA ALA A 539 35.03 -14.12 39.61
C ALA A 539 36.23 -13.65 38.76
N GLY A 540 37.27 -13.16 39.45
CA GLY A 540 38.42 -12.48 38.86
C GLY A 540 39.17 -13.30 37.82
N LEU A 541 38.80 -13.14 36.56
CA LEU A 541 39.71 -13.33 35.44
C LEU A 541 40.65 -12.13 35.44
N ALA A 542 41.95 -12.38 35.63
CA ALA A 542 42.96 -11.34 35.46
C ALA A 542 42.87 -10.82 34.01
N PRO A 543 42.83 -9.50 33.78
CA PRO A 543 42.85 -8.96 32.43
C PRO A 543 44.13 -9.44 31.72
N ILE A 544 43.96 -10.20 30.64
CA ILE A 544 45.06 -10.57 29.74
C ILE A 544 45.51 -9.28 29.05
N THR A 545 46.78 -8.91 29.17
CA THR A 545 47.32 -7.75 28.43
C THR A 545 47.69 -8.17 27.01
N LEU A 546 47.68 -7.23 26.06
CA LEU A 546 48.08 -7.50 24.67
C LEU A 546 49.46 -8.17 24.56
N ALA A 547 50.37 -7.87 25.49
CA ALA A 547 51.71 -8.44 25.55
C ALA A 547 51.75 -9.94 25.93
N ASP A 548 50.68 -10.46 26.56
CA ASP A 548 50.58 -11.87 26.97
C ASP A 548 49.98 -12.76 25.85
N ILE A 549 49.51 -12.16 24.76
CA ILE A 549 48.95 -12.86 23.60
C ILE A 549 50.06 -13.06 22.56
N PRO A 550 50.35 -14.31 22.11
CA PRO A 550 51.38 -14.55 21.09
C PRO A 550 51.14 -13.73 19.82
N GLU A 551 52.19 -13.12 19.27
CA GLU A 551 52.14 -12.24 18.08
C GLU A 551 51.47 -12.96 16.87
N SER A 552 51.70 -14.27 16.73
CA SER A 552 51.07 -15.13 15.71
C SER A 552 49.56 -15.36 15.85
N VAL A 553 48.97 -14.96 16.99
CA VAL A 553 47.52 -14.96 17.24
C VAL A 553 46.94 -13.57 17.00
N GLN A 554 47.68 -12.50 17.30
CA GLN A 554 47.28 -11.12 17.02
C GLN A 554 47.17 -10.85 15.52
N GLU A 555 48.07 -11.42 14.71
CA GLU A 555 48.03 -11.34 13.24
C GLU A 555 46.83 -12.07 12.60
N LYS A 556 46.02 -12.81 13.39
CA LYS A 556 44.84 -13.56 12.93
C LYS A 556 43.52 -12.91 13.34
N TRP A 557 43.57 -11.69 13.90
CA TRP A 557 42.36 -10.95 14.21
C TRP A 557 41.77 -10.40 12.93
N TYR A 558 40.48 -10.67 12.74
CA TYR A 558 39.71 -10.12 11.65
C TYR A 558 38.40 -9.60 12.22
N ASP A 559 37.95 -8.46 11.71
CA ASP A 559 36.59 -7.99 11.92
C ASP A 559 35.63 -9.04 11.36
N VAL A 560 34.83 -9.65 12.23
CA VAL A 560 33.74 -10.51 11.79
C VAL A 560 32.43 -9.85 12.11
N GLU A 561 31.65 -9.69 11.05
CA GLU A 561 30.30 -9.15 11.14
C GLU A 561 29.39 -10.16 11.84
N TYR A 562 28.54 -9.65 12.73
CA TYR A 562 27.52 -10.43 13.41
C TYR A 562 26.21 -9.66 13.44
N MET A 563 25.11 -10.40 13.58
CA MET A 563 23.77 -9.81 13.72
C MET A 563 23.29 -9.96 15.15
N LEU A 564 22.92 -8.84 15.74
CA LEU A 564 22.08 -8.82 16.93
C LEU A 564 20.62 -8.96 16.48
N THR A 565 19.91 -9.85 17.14
CA THR A 565 18.47 -10.01 16.93
C THR A 565 17.73 -8.71 17.22
N PRO A 566 16.58 -8.47 16.58
CA PRO A 566 15.69 -7.36 16.93
C PRO A 566 15.43 -7.28 18.44
N LYS A 567 15.35 -6.05 18.96
CA LYS A 567 15.04 -5.80 20.37
C LYS A 567 13.57 -6.07 20.69
N ALA A 568 12.68 -5.81 19.72
CA ALA A 568 11.26 -6.01 19.87
C ALA A 568 10.89 -7.50 19.69
N LEU A 569 10.49 -8.16 20.78
CA LEU A 569 9.98 -9.54 20.74
C LEU A 569 8.68 -9.64 19.91
N SER A 570 7.81 -8.62 20.02
CA SER A 570 6.63 -8.43 19.18
C SER A 570 6.96 -7.46 18.05
N GLY A 571 6.85 -7.91 16.80
CA GLY A 571 7.05 -7.05 15.62
C GLY A 571 8.51 -6.95 15.14
N GLY A 572 9.40 -7.86 15.51
CA GLY A 572 10.78 -7.88 15.01
C GLY A 572 10.98 -8.60 13.66
N MET A 573 11.89 -8.10 12.83
CA MET A 573 12.29 -8.68 11.54
C MET A 573 13.38 -9.76 11.73
N TYR A 574 13.03 -10.87 12.39
CA TYR A 574 13.98 -11.97 12.70
C TYR A 574 14.51 -12.73 11.47
N TYR A 575 13.90 -12.51 10.31
CA TYR A 575 14.23 -13.13 9.03
C TYR A 575 15.09 -12.23 8.13
N LEU A 576 15.39 -10.99 8.52
CA LEU A 576 16.26 -10.10 7.74
C LEU A 576 17.71 -10.57 7.85
N SER A 577 18.29 -10.91 6.70
CA SER A 577 19.60 -11.53 6.57
C SER A 577 20.76 -10.54 6.68
N GLN A 578 21.94 -11.07 7.02
CA GLN A 578 23.19 -10.30 7.07
C GLN A 578 23.53 -9.63 5.74
N ASP A 579 23.34 -10.36 4.64
CA ASP A 579 23.69 -9.86 3.32
C ASP A 579 22.76 -8.72 2.90
N GLU A 580 21.46 -8.84 3.16
CA GLU A 580 20.51 -7.78 2.87
C GLU A 580 20.79 -6.52 3.69
N MET A 581 21.05 -6.67 4.99
CA MET A 581 21.49 -5.57 5.88
C MET A 581 22.76 -4.88 5.40
N ARG A 582 23.75 -5.65 4.91
CA ARG A 582 24.99 -5.08 4.38
C ARG A 582 24.72 -4.26 3.12
N ASP A 583 23.88 -4.77 2.23
CA ASP A 583 23.51 -4.09 1.00
C ASP A 583 22.68 -2.82 1.26
N MET A 584 21.86 -2.79 2.31
CA MET A 584 21.07 -1.62 2.69
C MET A 584 21.96 -0.40 3.01
N LYS A 585 23.15 -0.61 3.59
CA LYS A 585 24.11 0.48 3.92
C LYS A 585 24.54 1.31 2.70
N LYS A 586 24.32 0.83 1.48
CA LYS A 586 24.56 1.59 0.24
C LYS A 586 23.59 2.76 0.07
N TYR A 587 22.42 2.71 0.71
CA TYR A 587 21.34 3.67 0.56
C TYR A 587 21.05 4.36 1.90
N SER A 588 21.26 5.67 1.97
CA SER A 588 21.05 6.43 3.21
C SER A 588 19.60 6.44 3.69
N PHE A 589 18.63 6.26 2.80
CA PHE A 589 17.21 6.18 3.15
C PHE A 589 16.79 4.81 3.68
N LEU A 590 17.70 3.82 3.71
CA LEU A 590 17.51 2.53 4.36
C LEU A 590 18.24 2.43 5.70
N ASP A 591 18.91 3.52 6.13
CA ASP A 591 19.51 3.65 7.45
C ASP A 591 18.50 4.24 8.44
N PHE A 592 17.76 3.35 9.11
CA PHE A 592 16.73 3.75 10.08
C PHE A 592 17.33 4.18 11.43
N ASP A 593 18.57 3.79 11.75
CA ASP A 593 19.26 4.15 12.99
C ASP A 593 19.69 5.62 13.00
N ALA A 594 19.95 6.20 11.83
CA ALA A 594 20.40 7.58 11.68
C ALA A 594 19.35 8.63 12.10
N ASN A 595 18.06 8.28 12.21
CA ASN A 595 16.99 9.23 12.47
C ASN A 595 16.11 8.83 13.65
N SER A 596 16.03 9.70 14.66
CA SER A 596 15.20 9.47 15.85
C SER A 596 13.70 9.34 15.55
N LYS A 597 13.23 9.75 14.36
CA LYS A 597 11.86 9.51 13.89
C LYS A 597 11.50 8.03 13.97
N TRP A 598 12.42 7.13 13.63
CA TRP A 598 12.18 5.69 13.65
C TRP A 598 12.40 5.03 15.01
N SER A 599 12.88 5.79 16.00
CA SER A 599 13.07 5.29 17.38
C SER A 599 11.77 5.35 18.18
N ASN A 600 11.52 4.33 19.00
CA ASN A 600 10.46 4.33 20.01
C ASN A 600 11.06 3.99 21.38
N SER A 601 11.00 4.93 22.33
CA SER A 601 11.60 4.76 23.66
C SER A 601 10.80 3.86 24.60
N ASP A 602 9.52 3.59 24.32
CA ASP A 602 8.58 3.18 25.37
C ASP A 602 8.10 1.71 25.30
N LEU A 603 8.49 0.93 24.28
CA LEU A 603 7.73 -0.29 23.91
C LEU A 603 8.57 -1.56 23.64
N VAL A 604 9.74 -1.75 24.25
CA VAL A 604 10.52 -3.00 24.10
C VAL A 604 9.74 -4.25 24.60
N GLU A 605 8.81 -4.05 25.54
CA GLU A 605 8.04 -5.13 26.19
C GLU A 605 6.52 -5.11 25.88
N ASN A 606 6.02 -4.11 25.13
CA ASN A 606 4.58 -3.93 24.92
C ASN A 606 4.16 -4.37 23.51
N PHE A 607 3.17 -5.27 23.45
CA PHE A 607 2.49 -5.82 22.25
C PHE A 607 1.68 -4.76 21.46
N GLY A 608 2.27 -3.61 21.12
CA GLY A 608 1.56 -2.44 20.59
C GLY A 608 1.98 -1.97 19.18
N ASN A 609 3.18 -2.35 18.71
CA ASN A 609 3.73 -1.90 17.42
C ASN A 609 3.66 -3.03 16.39
N PHE A 610 2.82 -2.85 15.38
CA PHE A 610 2.62 -3.85 14.32
C PHE A 610 2.66 -3.20 12.95
N GLY A 611 2.99 -4.01 11.94
CA GLY A 611 2.80 -3.64 10.55
C GLY A 611 1.32 -3.62 10.15
N VAL A 612 1.10 -3.31 8.87
CA VAL A 612 -0.24 -3.14 8.28
C VAL A 612 -1.07 -4.41 8.43
N HIS A 613 -0.44 -5.57 8.23
CA HIS A 613 -1.12 -6.86 8.21
C HIS A 613 -1.88 -7.18 9.51
N SER A 614 -1.32 -6.82 10.68
CA SER A 614 -1.94 -7.07 11.99
C SER A 614 -3.24 -6.30 12.22
N ARG A 615 -3.57 -5.30 11.41
CA ARG A 615 -4.86 -4.59 11.47
C ARG A 615 -6.04 -5.49 11.14
N GLY A 616 -5.87 -6.38 10.16
CA GLY A 616 -6.88 -7.35 9.77
C GLY A 616 -6.79 -8.65 10.54
N CYS A 617 -5.56 -9.07 10.85
CA CYS A 617 -5.25 -10.45 11.23
C CYS A 617 -4.69 -10.61 12.65
N GLY A 618 -4.75 -9.59 13.52
CA GLY A 618 -4.33 -9.77 14.92
C GLY A 618 -2.82 -9.90 15.12
N ASP A 619 -2.39 -10.59 16.19
CA ASP A 619 -0.99 -10.69 16.64
C ASP A 619 -0.14 -11.69 15.81
N VAL A 620 0.17 -11.30 14.58
CA VAL A 620 1.07 -11.99 13.64
C VAL A 620 2.43 -11.26 13.55
N ALA A 621 3.16 -11.26 14.67
CA ALA A 621 4.32 -10.36 14.83
C ALA A 621 5.51 -11.00 15.56
N GLY A 622 6.73 -10.63 15.11
CA GLY A 622 7.99 -11.02 15.74
C GLY A 622 8.31 -12.52 15.72
N ILE A 623 9.13 -12.96 16.68
CA ILE A 623 9.72 -14.32 16.77
C ILE A 623 8.70 -15.42 17.10
N CYS A 624 7.54 -15.03 17.62
CA CYS A 624 6.53 -15.99 18.05
C CYS A 624 5.44 -16.20 16.98
N ASP A 625 5.55 -15.62 15.81
CA ASP A 625 4.60 -15.88 14.73
C ASP A 625 4.92 -17.22 14.05
N THR A 626 3.94 -18.11 13.93
CA THR A 626 4.08 -19.40 13.25
C THR A 626 3.19 -19.51 12.00
N VAL A 627 2.40 -18.47 11.72
CA VAL A 627 1.34 -18.50 10.71
C VAL A 627 1.65 -17.58 9.53
N TYR A 628 2.07 -16.34 9.79
CA TYR A 628 2.39 -15.35 8.76
C TYR A 628 3.89 -15.09 8.65
N THR A 629 4.68 -16.17 8.58
CA THR A 629 6.15 -16.09 8.56
C THR A 629 6.68 -15.83 7.14
N TYR A 630 7.81 -15.12 7.03
CA TYR A 630 8.43 -14.78 5.75
C TYR A 630 8.60 -16.00 4.85
N ALA A 631 9.19 -17.08 5.37
CA ALA A 631 9.44 -18.30 4.63
C ALA A 631 8.15 -18.95 4.11
N ARG A 632 7.11 -19.05 4.97
CA ARG A 632 5.83 -19.64 4.58
C ARG A 632 5.11 -18.79 3.53
N GLN A 633 5.02 -17.47 3.71
CA GLN A 633 4.33 -16.60 2.77
C GLN A 633 5.03 -16.57 1.39
N VAL A 634 6.36 -16.50 1.38
CA VAL A 634 7.13 -16.55 0.13
C VAL A 634 6.93 -17.89 -0.56
N ALA A 635 7.04 -19.01 0.17
CA ALA A 635 6.83 -20.35 -0.37
C ALA A 635 5.43 -20.53 -0.98
N GLU A 636 4.38 -20.06 -0.31
CA GLU A 636 3.00 -20.15 -0.79
C GLU A 636 2.81 -19.35 -2.09
N LYS A 637 3.43 -18.18 -2.24
CA LYS A 637 3.37 -17.39 -3.49
C LYS A 637 4.20 -17.99 -4.62
N VAL A 638 5.35 -18.60 -4.32
CA VAL A 638 6.11 -19.38 -5.31
C VAL A 638 5.28 -20.57 -5.79
N ALA A 639 4.58 -21.24 -4.87
CA ALA A 639 3.71 -22.36 -5.22
C ALA A 639 2.47 -21.92 -6.04
N GLU A 640 1.85 -20.78 -5.73
CA GLU A 640 0.75 -20.20 -6.52
C GLU A 640 1.18 -19.95 -7.98
N ASP A 641 2.34 -19.33 -8.18
CA ASP A 641 2.86 -19.10 -9.53
C ASP A 641 3.20 -20.40 -10.27
N TYR A 642 3.69 -21.41 -9.56
CA TYR A 642 3.92 -22.73 -10.13
C TYR A 642 2.61 -23.45 -10.48
N ALA A 643 1.62 -23.40 -9.61
CA ALA A 643 0.30 -24.00 -9.81
C ALA A 643 -0.42 -23.38 -11.01
N ARG A 644 -0.40 -22.04 -11.13
CA ARG A 644 -0.95 -21.31 -12.28
C ARG A 644 -0.30 -21.73 -13.60
N LYS A 645 1.03 -21.86 -13.64
CA LYS A 645 1.77 -22.24 -14.85
C LYS A 645 1.52 -23.69 -15.27
N ASN A 646 1.21 -24.58 -14.33
CA ASN A 646 1.07 -26.01 -14.57
C ASN A 646 -0.37 -26.53 -14.47
N GLY A 647 -1.35 -25.66 -14.19
CA GLY A 647 -2.76 -26.03 -14.03
C GLY A 647 -2.99 -27.00 -12.86
N LEU A 648 -2.36 -26.73 -11.72
CA LEU A 648 -2.47 -27.59 -10.54
C LEU A 648 -3.70 -27.24 -9.69
N SER A 649 -4.23 -28.25 -9.00
CA SER A 649 -5.27 -28.06 -8.00
C SER A 649 -4.75 -27.26 -6.81
N TYR A 650 -5.66 -26.64 -6.05
CA TYR A 650 -5.28 -25.92 -4.83
C TYR A 650 -4.61 -26.83 -3.79
N ALA A 651 -5.07 -28.08 -3.67
CA ALA A 651 -4.46 -29.06 -2.76
C ALA A 651 -3.02 -29.40 -3.17
N ASP A 652 -2.74 -29.52 -4.48
CA ASP A 652 -1.39 -29.76 -4.99
C ASP A 652 -0.50 -28.52 -4.81
N GLN A 653 -1.06 -27.31 -4.96
CA GLN A 653 -0.38 -26.06 -4.65
C GLN A 653 0.05 -26.02 -3.18
N GLU A 654 -0.86 -26.30 -2.24
CA GLU A 654 -0.55 -26.32 -0.81
C GLU A 654 0.49 -27.38 -0.46
N ALA A 655 0.40 -28.57 -1.07
CA ALA A 655 1.39 -29.63 -0.89
C ALA A 655 2.76 -29.20 -1.39
N TYR A 656 2.83 -28.53 -2.55
CA TYR A 656 4.08 -28.03 -3.10
C TYR A 656 4.69 -26.91 -2.24
N ALA A 657 3.87 -25.98 -1.74
CA ALA A 657 4.34 -24.90 -0.84
C ALA A 657 5.08 -25.45 0.38
N LYS A 658 4.59 -26.53 0.99
CA LYS A 658 5.22 -27.20 2.15
C LYS A 658 6.59 -27.80 1.86
N THR A 659 6.96 -27.99 0.59
CA THR A 659 8.30 -28.46 0.19
C THR A 659 9.33 -27.35 0.08
N LEU A 660 8.90 -26.09 0.10
CA LEU A 660 9.72 -24.91 -0.17
C LEU A 660 10.21 -24.18 1.09
N TYR A 661 9.81 -24.64 2.28
CA TYR A 661 10.25 -24.08 3.56
C TYR A 661 10.35 -25.18 4.64
N SER A 662 11.11 -24.91 5.69
CA SER A 662 11.21 -25.76 6.88
C SER A 662 11.20 -24.89 8.14
N GLY A 663 10.10 -24.91 8.89
CA GLY A 663 9.87 -23.92 9.95
C GLY A 663 9.93 -22.51 9.38
N ASP A 664 10.80 -21.66 9.91
CA ASP A 664 11.01 -20.29 9.42
C ASP A 664 12.15 -20.16 8.40
N THR A 665 12.73 -21.28 7.97
CA THR A 665 13.77 -21.28 6.93
C THR A 665 13.15 -21.42 5.55
N LEU A 666 13.35 -20.43 4.69
CA LEU A 666 13.01 -20.50 3.28
C LEU A 666 14.03 -21.36 2.53
N LEU A 667 13.58 -22.34 1.76
CA LEU A 667 14.46 -23.20 0.96
C LEU A 667 14.62 -22.69 -0.48
N VAL A 668 13.81 -21.72 -0.89
CA VAL A 668 13.94 -21.01 -2.17
C VAL A 668 15.13 -20.06 -2.08
N THR A 669 16.05 -20.15 -3.04
CA THR A 669 17.30 -19.35 -3.06
C THR A 669 17.37 -18.37 -4.22
N ASP A 670 16.52 -18.53 -5.25
CA ASP A 670 16.50 -17.61 -6.39
C ASP A 670 15.90 -16.25 -6.00
N LYS A 671 16.77 -15.23 -5.91
CA LYS A 671 16.39 -13.89 -5.47
C LYS A 671 15.30 -13.25 -6.35
N ALA A 672 15.31 -13.49 -7.67
CA ALA A 672 14.29 -12.96 -8.56
C ALA A 672 12.90 -13.56 -8.26
N THR A 673 12.84 -14.88 -8.04
CA THR A 673 11.63 -15.58 -7.62
C THR A 673 11.12 -15.07 -6.26
N ILE A 674 12.02 -14.85 -5.30
CA ILE A 674 11.67 -14.30 -3.98
C ILE A 674 11.09 -12.88 -4.12
N ILE A 675 11.73 -11.99 -4.89
CA ILE A 675 11.23 -10.63 -5.14
C ILE A 675 9.84 -10.67 -5.77
N ASN A 676 9.62 -11.54 -6.76
CA ASN A 676 8.31 -11.71 -7.40
C ASN A 676 7.25 -12.25 -6.41
N ALA A 677 7.62 -13.17 -5.52
CA ALA A 677 6.74 -13.68 -4.49
C ALA A 677 6.36 -12.60 -3.46
N VAL A 678 7.32 -11.82 -2.97
CA VAL A 678 7.07 -10.70 -2.06
C VAL A 678 6.23 -9.61 -2.72
N GLU A 679 6.43 -9.34 -4.02
CA GLU A 679 5.56 -8.43 -4.77
C GLU A 679 4.11 -8.93 -4.80
N ASN A 680 3.88 -10.24 -4.96
CA ASN A 680 2.54 -10.82 -4.88
C ASN A 680 1.95 -10.73 -3.46
N ILE A 681 2.77 -10.87 -2.41
CA ILE A 681 2.33 -10.67 -1.01
C ILE A 681 1.88 -9.22 -0.80
N LEU A 682 2.67 -8.24 -1.25
CA LEU A 682 2.33 -6.82 -1.15
C LEU A 682 1.06 -6.48 -1.94
N MET A 683 0.84 -7.11 -3.10
CA MET A 683 -0.39 -6.95 -3.87
C MET A 683 -1.59 -7.57 -3.17
N ASP A 684 -1.44 -8.67 -2.47
CA ASP A 684 -2.53 -9.23 -1.67
C ASP A 684 -2.82 -8.39 -0.43
N GLU A 685 -1.80 -7.84 0.26
CA GLU A 685 -2.06 -6.88 1.34
C GLU A 685 -2.74 -5.62 0.82
N SER A 686 -2.30 -5.08 -0.32
CA SER A 686 -2.93 -3.90 -0.92
C SER A 686 -4.38 -4.18 -1.33
N ALA A 687 -4.71 -5.41 -1.74
CA ALA A 687 -6.07 -5.85 -2.01
C ALA A 687 -6.95 -5.89 -0.76
N LEU A 688 -6.34 -6.21 0.38
CA LEU A 688 -6.98 -6.05 1.67
C LEU A 688 -7.02 -4.55 1.97
N GLU A 689 -5.93 -3.97 2.49
CA GLU A 689 -5.89 -2.64 3.10
C GLU A 689 -6.47 -1.49 2.27
N LEU A 690 -6.19 -1.48 0.96
CA LEU A 690 -6.56 -0.39 0.05
C LEU A 690 -7.79 -0.73 -0.80
N ALA A 691 -8.56 -1.76 -0.42
CA ALA A 691 -9.74 -2.17 -1.15
C ALA A 691 -10.67 -0.98 -1.45
N PHE A 692 -11.03 -0.84 -2.72
CA PHE A 692 -11.99 0.14 -3.23
C PHE A 692 -11.52 1.61 -3.20
N GLU A 693 -10.23 1.88 -2.99
CA GLU A 693 -9.70 3.25 -2.86
C GLU A 693 -9.36 3.95 -4.18
N GLY A 694 -9.36 3.25 -5.32
CA GLY A 694 -9.14 3.87 -6.65
C GLY A 694 -7.82 3.56 -7.31
N HIS A 695 -7.09 2.56 -6.82
CA HIS A 695 -5.71 2.31 -7.26
C HIS A 695 -5.53 0.91 -7.84
N ARG A 696 -6.43 -0.02 -7.52
CA ARG A 696 -6.19 -1.45 -7.71
C ARG A 696 -5.83 -1.82 -9.14
N PHE A 697 -6.64 -1.43 -10.11
CA PHE A 697 -6.40 -1.84 -11.50
C PHE A 697 -5.10 -1.24 -12.05
N THR A 698 -4.82 0.01 -11.70
CA THR A 698 -3.61 0.72 -12.16
C THR A 698 -2.34 0.17 -11.51
N ASP A 699 -2.42 -0.23 -10.24
CA ASP A 699 -1.31 -0.91 -9.54
C ASP A 699 -1.05 -2.30 -10.15
N LEU A 700 -2.10 -3.07 -10.46
CA LEU A 700 -1.95 -4.37 -11.13
C LEU A 700 -1.31 -4.21 -12.53
N ILE A 701 -1.69 -3.21 -13.32
CA ILE A 701 -1.05 -2.91 -14.61
C ILE A 701 0.43 -2.60 -14.44
N ARG A 702 0.75 -1.75 -13.47
CA ARG A 702 2.11 -1.30 -13.19
C ARG A 702 2.99 -2.49 -12.79
N VAL A 703 2.52 -3.31 -11.84
CA VAL A 703 3.18 -4.56 -11.43
C VAL A 703 3.32 -5.55 -12.59
N ALA A 704 2.30 -5.70 -13.43
CA ALA A 704 2.41 -6.53 -14.64
C ALA A 704 3.49 -6.04 -15.61
N GLY A 705 3.65 -4.73 -15.77
CA GLY A 705 4.74 -4.12 -16.52
C GLY A 705 6.10 -4.48 -15.93
N HIS A 706 6.28 -4.28 -14.63
CA HIS A 706 7.51 -4.62 -13.91
C HIS A 706 7.87 -6.11 -14.01
N LYS A 707 6.88 -7.00 -13.82
CA LYS A 707 7.05 -8.46 -13.95
C LYS A 707 7.54 -8.84 -15.35
N ASN A 708 6.97 -8.24 -16.39
CA ASN A 708 7.42 -8.44 -17.78
C ASN A 708 8.89 -8.04 -17.98
N GLU A 709 9.30 -6.89 -17.44
CA GLU A 709 10.70 -6.43 -17.52
C GLU A 709 11.67 -7.32 -16.73
N ALA A 710 11.21 -7.90 -15.62
CA ALA A 710 11.95 -8.87 -14.82
C ALA A 710 11.99 -10.29 -15.42
N GLY A 711 11.40 -10.51 -16.60
CA GLY A 711 11.40 -11.82 -17.28
C GLY A 711 10.31 -12.79 -16.81
N PHE A 712 9.36 -12.32 -16.00
CA PHE A 712 8.14 -13.07 -15.64
C PHE A 712 7.01 -12.74 -16.62
N ASP A 713 6.02 -13.64 -16.73
CA ASP A 713 4.83 -13.38 -17.54
C ASP A 713 3.82 -12.53 -16.75
N GLY A 714 4.12 -11.23 -16.64
CA GLY A 714 3.30 -10.25 -15.95
C GLY A 714 1.98 -9.98 -16.64
N THR A 715 1.96 -10.03 -17.98
CA THR A 715 0.72 -9.89 -18.76
C THR A 715 -0.26 -11.02 -18.47
N GLU A 716 0.20 -12.27 -18.42
CA GLU A 716 -0.67 -13.35 -17.99
C GLU A 716 -1.03 -13.26 -16.50
N TRP A 717 -0.10 -12.86 -15.63
CA TRP A 717 -0.42 -12.69 -14.21
C TRP A 717 -1.58 -11.69 -14.00
N LEU A 718 -1.57 -10.55 -14.69
CA LEU A 718 -2.67 -9.59 -14.67
C LEU A 718 -3.96 -10.20 -15.21
N ALA A 719 -3.89 -10.81 -16.39
CA ALA A 719 -5.06 -11.41 -17.03
C ALA A 719 -5.70 -12.49 -16.14
N TRP A 720 -4.87 -13.28 -15.47
CA TRP A 720 -5.29 -14.29 -14.50
C TRP A 720 -5.96 -13.67 -13.26
N LYS A 721 -5.35 -12.66 -12.62
CA LYS A 721 -5.95 -11.97 -11.46
C LYS A 721 -7.33 -11.41 -11.81
N ILE A 722 -7.46 -10.65 -12.91
CA ILE A 722 -8.72 -10.02 -13.32
C ILE A 722 -9.77 -11.07 -13.73
N ALA A 723 -9.39 -12.10 -14.47
CA ALA A 723 -10.30 -13.16 -14.92
C ALA A 723 -10.82 -14.06 -13.78
N ARG A 724 -10.23 -13.96 -12.59
CA ARG A 724 -10.59 -14.75 -11.41
C ARG A 724 -11.40 -14.01 -10.37
N ARG A 725 -11.79 -12.76 -10.60
CA ARG A 725 -12.58 -11.98 -9.63
C ARG A 725 -13.84 -12.69 -9.14
N GLU A 726 -14.46 -13.54 -9.97
CA GLU A 726 -15.64 -14.33 -9.62
C GLU A 726 -15.35 -15.69 -8.95
N GLN A 727 -14.08 -16.06 -8.80
CA GLN A 727 -13.64 -17.32 -8.19
C GLN A 727 -13.09 -17.08 -6.78
N ASN A 728 -13.02 -18.12 -5.96
CA ASN A 728 -12.36 -18.06 -4.67
C ASN A 728 -10.84 -18.23 -4.80
N VAL A 729 -10.08 -17.71 -3.84
CA VAL A 729 -8.62 -17.91 -3.75
C VAL A 729 -8.23 -19.37 -3.53
N THR A 730 -9.14 -20.19 -3.00
CA THR A 730 -8.97 -21.63 -2.77
C THR A 730 -9.41 -22.50 -3.95
N ASP A 731 -9.98 -21.90 -4.99
CA ASP A 731 -10.37 -22.64 -6.20
C ASP A 731 -9.13 -22.93 -7.06
N ASP A 732 -9.17 -24.04 -7.81
CA ASP A 732 -8.08 -24.44 -8.72
C ASP A 732 -7.64 -23.27 -9.60
N ALA A 733 -6.33 -23.03 -9.70
CA ALA A 733 -5.74 -21.90 -10.41
C ALA A 733 -6.12 -21.84 -11.90
N SER A 734 -6.54 -22.96 -12.51
CA SER A 734 -7.02 -23.03 -13.90
C SER A 734 -8.42 -22.43 -14.11
N GLN A 735 -9.23 -22.26 -13.07
CA GLN A 735 -10.58 -21.72 -13.17
C GLN A 735 -10.53 -20.21 -13.43
N VAL A 736 -10.93 -19.78 -14.62
CA VAL A 736 -10.89 -18.36 -15.04
C VAL A 736 -12.06 -18.05 -15.98
N ASN A 737 -12.51 -16.79 -16.00
CA ASN A 737 -13.37 -16.30 -17.07
C ASN A 737 -12.55 -16.15 -18.37
N ALA A 738 -12.70 -17.11 -19.28
CA ALA A 738 -11.90 -17.19 -20.51
C ALA A 738 -12.03 -15.96 -21.42
N THR A 739 -13.22 -15.36 -21.49
CA THR A 739 -13.47 -14.14 -22.27
C THR A 739 -12.69 -12.96 -21.69
N LEU A 740 -12.79 -12.75 -20.37
CA LEU A 740 -12.10 -11.68 -19.69
C LEU A 740 -10.58 -11.86 -19.75
N ARG A 741 -10.08 -13.09 -19.55
CA ARG A 741 -8.66 -13.41 -19.70
C ARG A 741 -8.16 -13.06 -21.10
N THR A 742 -8.88 -13.46 -22.14
CA THR A 742 -8.50 -13.17 -23.53
C THR A 742 -8.43 -11.67 -23.81
N LYS A 743 -9.40 -10.88 -23.28
CA LYS A 743 -9.34 -9.42 -23.37
C LYS A 743 -8.11 -8.84 -22.69
N MET A 744 -7.78 -9.32 -21.49
CA MET A 744 -6.67 -8.80 -20.69
C MET A 744 -5.29 -9.20 -21.20
N LEU A 745 -5.18 -10.27 -21.98
CA LEU A 745 -3.93 -10.61 -22.67
C LEU A 745 -3.57 -9.58 -23.75
N ASN A 746 -4.55 -8.84 -24.29
CA ASN A 746 -4.28 -7.71 -25.18
C ASN A 746 -4.02 -6.43 -24.36
N LYS A 747 -2.77 -5.94 -24.38
CA LYS A 747 -2.34 -4.71 -23.70
C LYS A 747 -3.09 -3.45 -24.15
N GLU A 748 -3.64 -3.43 -25.37
CA GLU A 748 -4.45 -2.32 -25.85
C GLU A 748 -5.74 -2.12 -25.03
N ASN A 749 -6.21 -3.16 -24.33
CA ASN A 749 -7.40 -3.08 -23.47
C ASN A 749 -7.08 -2.61 -22.04
N TRP A 750 -5.81 -2.45 -21.69
CA TRP A 750 -5.40 -2.04 -20.34
C TRP A 750 -5.76 -0.58 -20.06
N TYR A 751 -5.76 0.24 -21.11
CA TYR A 751 -6.00 1.68 -21.01
C TYR A 751 -7.32 2.07 -21.68
N TYR A 752 -7.85 3.22 -21.30
CA TYR A 752 -8.95 3.85 -22.03
C TYR A 752 -8.41 4.51 -23.30
N LYS A 753 -9.26 4.58 -24.34
CA LYS A 753 -8.90 5.26 -25.59
C LYS A 753 -9.14 6.76 -25.46
N LEU A 754 -8.16 7.55 -25.88
CA LEU A 754 -8.33 8.99 -26.06
C LEU A 754 -9.33 9.27 -27.21
N PRO A 755 -10.07 10.39 -27.16
CA PRO A 755 -10.84 10.85 -28.31
C PRO A 755 -9.90 11.18 -29.48
N GLU A 756 -10.35 10.91 -30.71
CA GLU A 756 -9.60 11.19 -31.96
C GLU A 756 -9.41 12.68 -32.22
#